data_AF-A0A1I4QXT7-F1
#
_entry.id   AF-A0A1I4QXT7-F1
#
_cell.length_a   1.000
_cell.length_b   1.000
_cell.length_c   1.000
_cell.angle_alpha   90.00
_cell.angle_beta   90.00
_cell.angle_gamma   90.00
#
_symmetry.space_group_name_H-M   'P 1'
#
loop_
_entity.id
_entity.type
_entity.pdbx_description
1 polymer ?
#
loop_
_entity_poly.entity_id
_entity_poly.type
_entity_poly.pdbx_seq_one_letter_code
_entity_poly.pdbx_strand_id
1 'polypeptide(L)'
;MNRGLAIIGEGGLADLVTRELSALCRIVRLSDFKGGVPKDVDFALVLHDTWHPSVHQEAEELFRRAAILWLRGFVAFGEGVIGPLVRPDLSGCTQCADTRRLMAGRDRKETWMLEQRLKTGANSRDAWSSSAGLLQLAHIIVKESMDVLQGNPSRLEERVFFMDMKTLRSTSHCFLPDPLCPFCSYMPEDTPARARISLQSSPKISTKSYRSRSLEELSGFLVKDYLDYKTGFLNGKMVDLMSPFADVSVNLPMFDHDEATAGRTHSYAESELTAIMEGLERYCGMAPRGKRVMVNDSYRNLAEHALHPATVGLYAKEQYERPHFPFKPFHPDEPIDWVWGYSFERQNPILIPQQLAYYSSSCGQGFIYETSNGCALGGSLEEAIFYGIMEVVERDSFLLTWYAELPLPRLDPYSSGDMELELMIQRLQTVAGFDVYLYNATMENGIPSVWAMAKNMKSKGVNLICAAGAHPDPVRAAKSAVHELSGMTLTLDGKFEENREQYTQMLYDPALVTGMEDHSMLYSLPEAEDRLQFLLEENRPLKTFQEEFNRVPMHSDLTDDLKDALQAFHRLNLDVIVVDQTTPELQRNELYCVKVLIPGMLPMTFGQHLTRVIGLDRVLKVPALLGYVKQPLLLNQLNPHPHPFP
;
A
#
# COMPACT_ATOMS: atom_id res chain seq x y z
N MET A 1 -5.42 42.46 -25.10
CA MET A 1 -4.97 41.27 -25.84
C MET A 1 -6.20 40.40 -26.06
N ASN A 2 -6.73 40.33 -27.28
CA ASN A 2 -7.92 39.51 -27.58
C ASN A 2 -7.49 38.04 -27.65
N ARG A 3 -7.48 37.33 -26.51
CA ARG A 3 -7.32 35.87 -26.50
C ARG A 3 -8.53 35.25 -27.20
N GLY A 4 -8.29 34.42 -28.22
CA GLY A 4 -9.35 33.71 -28.93
C GLY A 4 -9.79 32.48 -28.15
N LEU A 5 -11.11 32.22 -28.10
CA LEU A 5 -11.70 31.02 -27.52
C LEU A 5 -12.23 30.10 -28.62
N ALA A 6 -11.88 28.83 -28.58
CA ALA A 6 -12.53 27.81 -29.42
C ALA A 6 -13.63 27.07 -28.63
N ILE A 7 -14.77 26.79 -29.26
CA ILE A 7 -15.81 25.90 -28.70
C ILE A 7 -16.05 24.77 -29.71
N ILE A 8 -15.72 23.55 -29.29
CA ILE A 8 -15.76 22.31 -30.08
C ILE A 8 -16.88 21.41 -29.53
N GLY A 9 -17.68 20.83 -30.43
CA GLY A 9 -18.75 19.88 -30.10
C GLY A 9 -20.12 20.32 -30.61
N GLU A 10 -21.18 19.58 -30.31
CA GLU A 10 -22.55 19.89 -30.75
C GLU A 10 -23.55 19.66 -29.60
N GLY A 11 -24.71 20.33 -29.68
CA GLY A 11 -25.80 20.19 -28.71
C GLY A 11 -26.12 21.45 -27.91
N GLY A 12 -27.16 21.35 -27.08
CA GLY A 12 -27.70 22.47 -26.31
C GLY A 12 -26.70 23.10 -25.36
N LEU A 13 -25.79 22.30 -24.76
CA LEU A 13 -24.74 22.84 -23.88
C LEU A 13 -23.81 23.80 -24.63
N ALA A 14 -23.32 23.36 -25.79
CA ALA A 14 -22.38 24.13 -26.58
C ALA A 14 -23.05 25.40 -27.15
N ASP A 15 -24.32 25.33 -27.53
CA ASP A 15 -25.11 26.47 -28.01
C ASP A 15 -25.35 27.51 -26.91
N LEU A 16 -25.72 27.05 -25.70
CA LEU A 16 -25.93 27.92 -24.55
C LEU A 16 -24.63 28.65 -24.17
N VAL A 17 -23.51 27.94 -24.05
CA VAL A 17 -22.22 28.55 -23.71
C VAL A 17 -21.74 29.52 -24.78
N THR A 18 -21.92 29.17 -26.07
CA THR A 18 -21.56 30.06 -27.19
C THR A 18 -22.36 31.37 -27.11
N ARG A 19 -23.67 31.30 -26.85
CA ARG A 19 -24.51 32.48 -26.74
C ARG A 19 -24.03 33.42 -25.63
N GLU A 20 -23.79 32.89 -24.43
CA GLU A 20 -23.36 33.69 -23.27
C GLU A 20 -21.96 34.29 -23.46
N LEU A 21 -21.00 33.52 -24.00
CA LEU A 21 -19.62 34.00 -24.19
C LEU A 21 -19.43 34.91 -25.41
N SER A 22 -20.30 34.83 -26.42
CA SER A 22 -20.19 35.65 -27.64
C SER A 22 -20.30 37.15 -27.37
N ALA A 23 -20.98 37.52 -26.28
CA ALA A 23 -21.07 38.90 -25.81
C ALA A 23 -19.77 39.39 -25.13
N LEU A 24 -18.87 38.47 -24.76
CA LEU A 24 -17.73 38.74 -23.88
C LEU A 24 -16.36 38.54 -24.57
N CYS A 25 -16.26 37.66 -25.56
CA CYS A 25 -14.98 37.35 -26.24
C CYS A 25 -15.17 36.88 -27.69
N ARG A 26 -14.06 36.83 -28.45
CA ARG A 26 -14.05 36.29 -29.82
C ARG A 26 -14.09 34.76 -29.77
N ILE A 27 -15.14 34.16 -30.35
CA ILE A 27 -15.35 32.71 -30.38
C ILE A 27 -15.12 32.15 -31.79
N VAL A 28 -14.41 31.03 -31.87
CA VAL A 28 -14.34 30.15 -33.03
C VAL A 28 -15.14 28.89 -32.72
N ARG A 29 -16.22 28.64 -33.47
CA ARG A 29 -17.10 27.48 -33.26
C ARG A 29 -16.74 26.36 -34.24
N LEU A 30 -16.53 25.14 -33.74
CA LEU A 30 -16.24 23.95 -34.53
C LEU A 30 -17.16 22.81 -34.07
N SER A 31 -17.63 21.98 -35.00
CA SER A 31 -18.41 20.78 -34.67
C SER A 31 -17.51 19.62 -34.22
N ASP A 32 -16.36 19.44 -34.88
CA ASP A 32 -15.38 18.40 -34.61
C ASP A 32 -13.93 18.90 -34.83
N PHE A 33 -12.96 17.99 -34.70
CA PHE A 33 -11.55 18.27 -34.86
C PHE A 33 -11.01 18.07 -36.29
N LYS A 34 -11.84 17.69 -37.29
CA LYS A 34 -11.35 17.37 -38.64
C LYS A 34 -10.67 18.54 -39.34
N GLY A 35 -11.06 19.77 -39.01
CA GLY A 35 -10.46 21.00 -39.51
C GLY A 35 -9.13 21.40 -38.84
N GLY A 36 -8.67 20.64 -37.84
CA GLY A 36 -7.55 20.99 -36.99
C GLY A 36 -7.86 22.07 -35.95
N VAL A 37 -6.88 22.38 -35.10
CA VAL A 37 -7.03 23.41 -34.06
C VAL A 37 -6.75 24.81 -34.65
N PRO A 38 -7.61 25.81 -34.39
CA PRO A 38 -7.37 27.19 -34.87
C PRO A 38 -6.04 27.74 -34.34
N LYS A 39 -5.29 28.50 -35.16
CA LYS A 39 -3.97 29.03 -34.77
C LYS A 39 -4.01 30.22 -33.81
N ASP A 40 -5.16 30.89 -33.70
CA ASP A 40 -5.31 32.14 -32.95
C ASP A 40 -6.18 31.97 -31.68
N VAL A 41 -6.15 30.79 -31.06
CA VAL A 41 -6.87 30.50 -29.82
C VAL A 41 -5.91 30.03 -28.73
N ASP A 42 -6.08 30.58 -27.53
CA ASP A 42 -5.25 30.27 -26.36
C ASP A 42 -6.01 29.41 -25.34
N PHE A 43 -7.33 29.26 -25.53
CA PHE A 43 -8.23 28.50 -24.68
C PHE A 43 -9.31 27.81 -25.51
N ALA A 44 -9.64 26.57 -25.17
CA ALA A 44 -10.66 25.78 -25.87
C ALA A 44 -11.67 25.13 -24.91
N LEU A 45 -12.92 25.00 -25.36
CA LEU A 45 -13.99 24.29 -24.68
C LEU A 45 -14.44 23.10 -25.53
N VAL A 46 -14.55 21.91 -24.94
CA VAL A 46 -15.09 20.71 -25.60
C VAL A 46 -16.40 20.34 -24.92
N LEU A 47 -17.53 20.62 -25.59
CA LEU A 47 -18.86 20.64 -24.98
C LEU A 47 -19.84 19.74 -25.74
N HIS A 48 -20.48 18.82 -25.03
CA HIS A 48 -21.45 17.88 -25.61
C HIS A 48 -22.64 17.61 -24.68
N ASP A 49 -23.80 17.24 -25.22
CA ASP A 49 -24.97 16.82 -24.43
C ASP A 49 -24.93 15.32 -24.04
N THR A 50 -23.82 14.63 -24.32
CA THR A 50 -23.59 13.21 -24.04
C THR A 50 -22.09 12.94 -23.91
N TRP A 51 -21.72 11.76 -23.42
CA TRP A 51 -20.32 11.39 -23.20
C TRP A 51 -19.68 10.82 -24.48
N HIS A 52 -18.60 11.45 -24.95
CA HIS A 52 -17.81 11.00 -26.09
C HIS A 52 -16.33 10.81 -25.71
N PRO A 53 -15.93 9.62 -25.20
CA PRO A 53 -14.55 9.37 -24.76
C PRO A 53 -13.50 9.61 -25.84
N SER A 54 -13.77 9.22 -27.09
CA SER A 54 -12.84 9.37 -28.22
C SER A 54 -12.54 10.84 -28.54
N VAL A 55 -13.56 11.71 -28.48
CA VAL A 55 -13.39 13.16 -28.70
C VAL A 55 -12.53 13.78 -27.61
N HIS A 56 -12.66 13.32 -26.36
CA HIS A 56 -11.81 13.80 -25.26
C HIS A 56 -10.35 13.35 -25.42
N GLN A 57 -10.11 12.12 -25.90
CA GLN A 57 -8.75 11.64 -26.21
C GLN A 57 -8.11 12.40 -27.36
N GLU A 58 -8.86 12.65 -28.44
CA GLU A 58 -8.40 13.47 -29.56
C GLU A 58 -8.06 14.90 -29.11
N ALA A 59 -8.89 15.48 -28.23
CA ALA A 59 -8.62 16.78 -27.61
C ALA A 59 -7.32 16.81 -26.80
N GLU A 60 -7.03 15.77 -25.99
CA GLU A 60 -5.76 15.65 -25.27
C GLU A 60 -4.56 15.68 -26.21
N GLU A 61 -4.60 14.92 -27.31
CA GLU A 61 -3.49 14.90 -28.27
C GLU A 61 -3.28 16.24 -28.96
N LEU A 62 -4.37 16.81 -29.49
CA LEU A 62 -4.32 18.00 -30.32
C LEU A 62 -3.96 19.25 -29.51
N PHE A 63 -4.63 19.48 -28.38
CA PHE A 63 -4.37 20.66 -27.56
C PHE A 63 -3.03 20.59 -26.85
N ARG A 64 -2.53 19.39 -26.52
CA ARG A 64 -1.19 19.25 -25.95
C ARG A 64 -0.11 19.61 -26.96
N ARG A 65 -0.21 19.14 -28.21
CA ARG A 65 0.71 19.51 -29.30
C ARG A 65 0.67 21.00 -29.61
N ALA A 66 -0.50 21.62 -29.48
CA ALA A 66 -0.70 23.04 -29.73
C ALA A 66 -0.44 23.94 -28.51
N ALA A 67 -0.13 23.37 -27.34
CA ALA A 67 0.01 24.08 -26.07
C ALA A 67 -1.20 24.96 -25.69
N ILE A 68 -2.41 24.48 -25.96
CA ILE A 68 -3.68 25.18 -25.69
C ILE A 68 -4.31 24.65 -24.39
N LEU A 69 -4.67 25.56 -23.49
CA LEU A 69 -5.45 25.22 -22.30
C LEU A 69 -6.86 24.83 -22.74
N TRP A 70 -7.46 23.83 -22.10
CA TRP A 70 -8.82 23.47 -22.46
C TRP A 70 -9.64 22.92 -21.31
N LEU A 71 -10.96 23.06 -21.43
CA LEU A 71 -11.95 22.60 -20.46
C LEU A 71 -13.02 21.79 -21.17
N ARG A 72 -13.48 20.70 -20.55
CA ARG A 72 -14.61 19.91 -21.07
C ARG A 72 -15.88 20.08 -20.25
N GLY A 73 -17.01 19.88 -20.91
CA GLY A 73 -18.33 19.82 -20.28
C GLY A 73 -19.21 18.82 -21.01
N PHE A 74 -19.79 17.86 -20.30
CA PHE A 74 -20.64 16.84 -20.92
C PHE A 74 -21.67 16.26 -19.95
N VAL A 75 -22.61 15.47 -20.47
CA VAL A 75 -23.56 14.71 -19.64
C VAL A 75 -23.28 13.22 -19.81
N ALA A 76 -23.24 12.48 -18.70
CA ALA A 76 -23.02 11.04 -18.69
C ALA A 76 -23.86 10.38 -17.59
N PHE A 77 -24.77 9.48 -17.99
CA PHE A 77 -25.54 8.63 -17.08
C PHE A 77 -26.36 9.43 -16.05
N GLY A 78 -26.97 10.53 -16.49
CA GLY A 78 -27.74 11.39 -15.59
C GLY A 78 -26.92 12.39 -14.77
N GLU A 79 -25.62 12.50 -15.01
CA GLU A 79 -24.74 13.49 -14.38
C GLU A 79 -24.11 14.44 -15.39
N GLY A 80 -24.19 15.73 -15.13
CA GLY A 80 -23.39 16.74 -15.80
C GLY A 80 -21.98 16.77 -15.22
N VAL A 81 -20.97 16.76 -16.07
CA VAL A 81 -19.55 16.71 -15.72
C VAL A 81 -18.86 17.92 -16.32
N ILE A 82 -18.13 18.69 -15.51
CA ILE A 82 -17.31 19.81 -15.96
C ILE A 82 -15.89 19.61 -15.45
N GLY A 83 -14.91 19.76 -16.35
CA GLY A 83 -13.51 19.68 -16.03
C GLY A 83 -12.88 18.29 -16.23
N PRO A 84 -11.58 18.17 -15.92
CA PRO A 84 -10.74 19.24 -15.39
C PRO A 84 -10.40 20.35 -16.40
N LEU A 85 -9.94 21.49 -15.89
CA LEU A 85 -9.17 22.43 -16.70
C LEU A 85 -7.80 21.81 -16.95
N VAL A 86 -7.50 21.47 -18.21
CA VAL A 86 -6.25 20.85 -18.59
C VAL A 86 -5.24 21.90 -19.01
N ARG A 87 -4.06 21.81 -18.40
CA ARG A 87 -2.85 22.53 -18.78
C ARG A 87 -1.90 21.53 -19.48
N PRO A 88 -1.63 21.69 -20.79
CA PRO A 88 -0.77 20.79 -21.59
C PRO A 88 0.62 20.47 -21.03
N ASP A 89 1.18 21.37 -20.24
CA ASP A 89 2.50 21.30 -19.63
C ASP A 89 2.51 20.60 -18.27
N LEU A 90 1.33 20.35 -17.69
CA LEU A 90 1.17 19.72 -16.38
C LEU A 90 0.55 18.32 -16.48
N SER A 91 0.82 17.53 -15.46
CA SER A 91 0.14 16.25 -15.20
C SER A 91 -1.28 16.53 -14.66
N GLY A 92 -2.21 15.60 -14.88
CA GLY A 92 -3.60 15.74 -14.44
C GLY A 92 -4.54 16.12 -15.57
N CYS A 93 -4.59 15.27 -16.59
CA CYS A 93 -5.43 15.48 -17.76
C CYS A 93 -6.84 14.88 -17.60
N THR A 94 -7.69 15.02 -18.61
CA THR A 94 -9.05 14.43 -18.60
C THR A 94 -9.03 12.91 -18.46
N GLN A 95 -8.01 12.24 -18.99
CA GLN A 95 -7.88 10.77 -18.88
C GLN A 95 -7.46 10.34 -17.48
N CYS A 96 -6.65 11.14 -16.77
CA CYS A 96 -6.39 10.89 -15.36
C CYS A 96 -7.69 11.01 -14.54
N ALA A 97 -8.47 12.06 -14.77
CA ALA A 97 -9.75 12.26 -14.10
C ALA A 97 -10.75 11.12 -14.38
N ASP A 98 -10.86 10.67 -15.63
CA ASP A 98 -11.71 9.54 -16.01
C ASP A 98 -11.21 8.23 -15.40
N THR A 99 -9.90 8.00 -15.38
CA THR A 99 -9.30 6.81 -14.74
C THR A 99 -9.56 6.80 -13.24
N ARG A 100 -9.37 7.92 -12.55
CA ARG A 100 -9.67 8.03 -11.12
C ARG A 100 -11.17 7.85 -10.82
N ARG A 101 -12.05 8.38 -11.68
CA ARG A 101 -13.51 8.14 -11.57
C ARG A 101 -13.86 6.66 -11.77
N LEU A 102 -13.27 6.03 -12.78
CA LEU A 102 -13.47 4.62 -13.08
C LEU A 102 -13.02 3.76 -11.88
N MET A 103 -11.82 4.00 -11.37
CA MET A 103 -11.25 3.26 -10.24
C MET A 103 -12.02 3.49 -8.95
N ALA A 104 -12.46 4.72 -8.66
CA ALA A 104 -13.26 4.97 -7.46
C ALA A 104 -14.66 4.33 -7.53
N GLY A 105 -15.19 4.03 -8.72
CA GLY A 105 -16.48 3.37 -8.90
C GLY A 105 -16.51 1.92 -8.40
N ARG A 106 -17.71 1.39 -8.14
CA ARG A 106 -17.93 -0.04 -7.82
C ARG A 106 -18.08 -0.90 -9.09
N ASP A 107 -18.70 -0.35 -10.12
CA ASP A 107 -18.99 -1.03 -11.40
C ASP A 107 -17.86 -0.80 -12.43
N ARG A 108 -16.60 -1.03 -12.02
CA ARG A 108 -15.40 -0.66 -12.80
C ARG A 108 -15.35 -1.39 -14.14
N LYS A 109 -15.61 -2.69 -14.13
CA LYS A 109 -15.49 -3.55 -15.32
C LYS A 109 -16.58 -3.19 -16.32
N GLU A 110 -17.80 -3.01 -15.85
CA GLU A 110 -18.96 -2.62 -16.65
C GLU A 110 -18.76 -1.23 -17.26
N THR A 111 -18.31 -0.26 -16.45
CA THR A 111 -18.03 1.11 -16.90
C THR A 111 -16.93 1.13 -17.95
N TRP A 112 -15.85 0.37 -17.74
CA TRP A 112 -14.76 0.23 -18.71
C TRP A 112 -15.25 -0.39 -20.02
N MET A 113 -16.01 -1.50 -19.96
CA MET A 113 -16.58 -2.13 -21.17
C MET A 113 -17.49 -1.18 -21.93
N LEU A 114 -18.27 -0.38 -21.21
CA LEU A 114 -19.14 0.64 -21.80
C LEU A 114 -18.32 1.73 -22.48
N GLU A 115 -17.28 2.25 -21.84
CA GLU A 115 -16.36 3.22 -22.44
C GLU A 115 -15.75 2.69 -23.76
N GLN A 116 -15.29 1.44 -23.78
CA GLN A 116 -14.73 0.83 -25.00
C GLN A 116 -15.76 0.75 -26.14
N ARG A 117 -17.02 0.43 -25.84
CA ARG A 117 -18.10 0.45 -26.84
C ARG A 117 -18.38 1.86 -27.35
N LEU A 118 -18.46 2.84 -26.45
CA LEU A 118 -18.73 4.25 -26.80
C LEU A 118 -17.61 4.88 -27.63
N LYS A 119 -16.36 4.39 -27.53
CA LYS A 119 -15.25 4.82 -28.42
C LYS A 119 -15.48 4.47 -29.90
N THR A 120 -16.25 3.43 -30.17
CA THR A 120 -16.47 2.89 -31.53
C THR A 120 -17.86 3.16 -32.10
N GLY A 121 -18.80 3.63 -31.27
CA GLY A 121 -20.21 3.82 -31.63
C GLY A 121 -20.62 5.29 -31.75
N ALA A 122 -21.72 5.53 -32.47
CA ALA A 122 -22.42 6.82 -32.44
C ALA A 122 -23.36 6.85 -31.23
N ASN A 123 -23.28 7.91 -30.41
CA ASN A 123 -24.12 8.06 -29.23
C ASN A 123 -25.32 8.96 -29.52
N SER A 124 -26.49 8.56 -29.00
CA SER A 124 -27.62 9.46 -28.86
C SER A 124 -27.42 10.41 -27.68
N ARG A 125 -28.16 11.53 -27.68
CA ARG A 125 -28.25 12.44 -26.54
C ARG A 125 -28.61 11.67 -25.26
N ASP A 126 -27.97 11.99 -24.14
CA ASP A 126 -28.33 11.41 -22.85
C ASP A 126 -29.77 11.83 -22.50
N ALA A 127 -30.59 10.87 -22.09
CA ALA A 127 -32.01 11.09 -21.80
C ALA A 127 -32.22 12.12 -20.67
N TRP A 128 -31.22 12.33 -19.83
CA TRP A 128 -31.26 13.25 -18.70
C TRP A 128 -30.72 14.66 -19.00
N SER A 129 -30.31 14.94 -20.23
CA SER A 129 -29.84 16.26 -20.67
C SER A 129 -30.99 17.28 -20.75
N SER A 130 -31.61 17.60 -19.61
CA SER A 130 -32.71 18.55 -19.49
C SER A 130 -32.25 19.98 -19.76
N SER A 131 -33.12 20.83 -20.32
CA SER A 131 -32.76 22.23 -20.61
C SER A 131 -32.31 23.01 -19.37
N ALA A 132 -32.94 22.75 -18.21
CA ALA A 132 -32.56 23.38 -16.94
C ALA A 132 -31.18 22.93 -16.47
N GLY A 133 -30.88 21.63 -16.56
CA GLY A 133 -29.56 21.10 -16.23
C GLY A 133 -28.47 21.65 -17.16
N LEU A 134 -28.70 21.66 -18.48
CA LEU A 134 -27.74 22.20 -19.44
C LEU A 134 -27.48 23.70 -19.22
N LEU A 135 -28.51 24.48 -18.88
CA LEU A 135 -28.36 25.90 -18.54
C LEU A 135 -27.49 26.09 -17.30
N GLN A 136 -27.70 25.27 -16.26
CA GLN A 136 -26.89 25.34 -15.04
C GLN A 136 -25.42 24.97 -15.31
N LEU A 137 -25.15 23.93 -16.11
CA LEU A 137 -23.80 23.58 -16.53
C LEU A 137 -23.15 24.73 -17.32
N ALA A 138 -23.90 25.34 -18.25
CA ALA A 138 -23.41 26.46 -19.05
C ALA A 138 -22.99 27.64 -18.17
N HIS A 139 -23.75 28.00 -17.14
CA HIS A 139 -23.37 29.08 -16.22
C HIS A 139 -22.03 28.83 -15.52
N ILE A 140 -21.78 27.59 -15.09
CA ILE A 140 -20.52 27.22 -14.43
C ILE A 140 -19.37 27.26 -15.44
N ILE A 141 -19.54 26.67 -16.62
CA ILE A 141 -18.54 26.69 -17.69
C ILE A 141 -18.18 28.12 -18.09
N VAL A 142 -19.18 28.99 -18.28
CA VAL A 142 -18.98 30.41 -18.63
C VAL A 142 -18.17 31.10 -17.54
N LYS A 143 -18.51 30.91 -16.26
CA LYS A 143 -17.78 31.52 -15.15
C LYS A 143 -16.32 31.10 -15.10
N GLU A 144 -16.04 29.80 -15.17
CA GLU A 144 -14.68 29.26 -15.15
C GLU A 144 -13.89 29.68 -16.40
N SER A 145 -14.54 29.72 -17.57
CA SER A 145 -13.93 30.21 -18.80
C SER A 145 -13.49 31.66 -18.70
N MET A 146 -14.32 32.52 -18.09
CA MET A 146 -14.00 33.92 -17.88
C MET A 146 -12.86 34.10 -16.89
N ASP A 147 -12.81 33.30 -15.82
CA ASP A 147 -11.70 33.31 -14.87
C ASP A 147 -10.38 32.96 -15.57
N VAL A 148 -10.35 31.89 -16.38
CA VAL A 148 -9.17 31.49 -17.16
C VAL A 148 -8.74 32.58 -18.15
N LEU A 149 -9.68 33.15 -18.91
CA LEU A 149 -9.39 34.21 -19.89
C LEU A 149 -8.83 35.48 -19.23
N GLN A 150 -9.28 35.79 -18.01
CA GLN A 150 -8.80 36.93 -17.20
C GLN A 150 -7.51 36.63 -16.43
N GLY A 151 -7.06 35.36 -16.40
CA GLY A 151 -5.88 34.94 -15.64
C GLY A 151 -6.14 34.76 -14.14
N ASN A 152 -7.40 34.65 -13.74
CA ASN A 152 -7.78 34.29 -12.37
C ASN A 152 -7.59 32.77 -12.15
N PRO A 153 -7.33 32.31 -10.91
CA PRO A 153 -7.28 30.88 -10.60
C PRO A 153 -8.62 30.20 -10.89
N SER A 154 -8.60 29.08 -11.63
CA SER A 154 -9.79 28.26 -11.87
C SER A 154 -10.00 27.25 -10.74
N ARG A 155 -11.26 26.98 -10.42
CA ARG A 155 -11.63 25.97 -9.41
C ARG A 155 -11.61 24.54 -9.97
N LEU A 156 -11.34 24.40 -11.27
CA LEU A 156 -11.30 23.14 -11.99
C LEU A 156 -9.88 22.68 -12.29
N GLU A 157 -8.86 23.35 -11.74
CA GLU A 157 -7.50 22.81 -11.68
C GLU A 157 -7.49 21.59 -10.76
N GLU A 158 -7.06 20.44 -11.29
CA GLU A 158 -7.02 19.15 -10.60
C GLU A 158 -8.37 18.74 -9.97
N ARG A 159 -9.48 19.28 -10.48
CA ARG A 159 -10.82 19.06 -9.95
C ARG A 159 -11.82 18.77 -11.06
N VAL A 160 -12.76 17.89 -10.75
CA VAL A 160 -13.93 17.63 -11.57
C VAL A 160 -15.18 18.03 -10.80
N PHE A 161 -16.04 18.78 -11.47
CA PHE A 161 -17.34 19.14 -10.96
C PHE A 161 -18.40 18.20 -11.53
N PHE A 162 -19.28 17.74 -10.65
CA PHE A 162 -20.41 16.89 -11.03
C PHE A 162 -21.72 17.50 -10.56
N MET A 163 -22.75 17.35 -11.38
CA MET A 163 -24.10 17.78 -11.07
C MET A 163 -25.09 16.69 -11.44
N ASP A 164 -25.87 16.25 -10.47
CA ASP A 164 -27.00 15.35 -10.73
C ASP A 164 -28.04 16.09 -11.57
N MET A 165 -28.36 15.57 -12.76
CA MET A 165 -29.20 16.29 -13.74
C MET A 165 -30.68 16.32 -13.37
N LYS A 166 -31.10 15.55 -12.36
CA LYS A 166 -32.47 15.49 -11.87
C LYS A 166 -32.69 16.44 -10.67
N THR A 167 -31.72 16.52 -9.78
CA THR A 167 -31.80 17.26 -8.50
C THR A 167 -31.00 18.56 -8.52
N LEU A 168 -30.11 18.74 -9.50
CA LEU A 168 -29.12 19.82 -9.59
C LEU A 168 -28.14 19.86 -8.41
N ARG A 169 -28.12 18.81 -7.57
CA ARG A 169 -27.14 18.68 -6.49
C ARG A 169 -25.75 18.59 -7.12
N SER A 170 -24.86 19.43 -6.62
CA SER A 170 -23.55 19.67 -7.20
C SER A 170 -22.43 19.33 -6.22
N THR A 171 -21.37 18.71 -6.70
CA THR A 171 -20.18 18.35 -5.91
C THR A 171 -18.90 18.60 -6.70
N SER A 172 -17.79 18.86 -6.00
CA SER A 172 -16.47 19.06 -6.59
C SER A 172 -15.49 18.09 -5.95
N HIS A 173 -14.74 17.38 -6.79
CA HIS A 173 -13.87 16.30 -6.36
C HIS A 173 -12.46 16.52 -6.90
N CYS A 174 -11.46 16.37 -6.02
CA CYS A 174 -10.05 16.39 -6.40
C CYS A 174 -9.68 15.04 -7.01
N PHE A 175 -8.80 15.03 -8.01
CA PHE A 175 -8.22 13.79 -8.52
C PHE A 175 -6.71 13.94 -8.62
N LEU A 176 -6.00 12.85 -8.34
CA LEU A 176 -4.56 12.79 -8.52
C LEU A 176 -4.23 12.38 -9.96
N PRO A 177 -3.22 12.99 -10.61
CA PRO A 177 -2.71 12.51 -11.87
C PRO A 177 -2.37 11.01 -11.81
N ASP A 178 -2.61 10.30 -12.90
CA ASP A 178 -2.26 8.88 -13.02
C ASP A 178 -0.81 8.76 -13.55
N PRO A 179 0.11 8.12 -12.81
CA PRO A 179 1.49 7.93 -13.24
C PRO A 179 1.62 7.02 -14.46
N LEU A 180 0.57 6.30 -14.85
CA LEU A 180 0.52 5.47 -16.06
C LEU A 180 -0.25 6.12 -17.22
N CYS A 181 -0.65 7.40 -17.07
CA CYS A 181 -1.43 8.08 -18.10
C CYS A 181 -0.65 8.21 -19.42
N PRO A 182 -1.21 7.77 -20.56
CA PRO A 182 -0.50 7.82 -21.84
C PRO A 182 -0.34 9.24 -22.42
N PHE A 183 -1.03 10.24 -21.87
CA PHE A 183 -1.03 11.61 -22.40
C PHE A 183 -0.19 12.58 -21.59
N CYS A 184 -0.22 12.47 -20.26
CA CYS A 184 0.41 13.45 -19.38
C CYS A 184 1.33 12.85 -18.31
N SER A 185 1.58 11.54 -18.33
CA SER A 185 2.58 10.97 -17.44
C SER A 185 4.00 11.31 -17.90
N TYR A 186 4.86 11.60 -16.93
CA TYR A 186 6.30 11.59 -17.10
C TYR A 186 6.88 10.63 -16.05
N MET A 187 7.13 9.39 -16.46
CA MET A 187 7.75 8.40 -15.58
C MET A 187 9.27 8.38 -15.83
N PRO A 188 10.10 8.65 -14.81
CA PRO A 188 11.54 8.65 -14.97
C PRO A 188 12.07 7.23 -15.22
N GLU A 189 13.19 7.13 -15.93
CA GLU A 189 13.91 5.86 -16.11
C GLU A 189 14.50 5.37 -14.80
N ASP A 190 14.43 4.06 -14.55
CA ASP A 190 15.14 3.43 -13.45
C ASP A 190 16.64 3.32 -13.78
N THR A 191 17.47 4.00 -12.99
CA THR A 191 18.91 4.14 -13.24
C THR A 191 19.69 3.99 -11.94
N PRO A 192 20.96 3.54 -11.99
CA PRO A 192 21.77 3.40 -10.78
C PRO A 192 21.96 4.74 -10.06
N ALA A 193 22.05 5.86 -10.79
CA ALA A 193 22.21 7.19 -10.19
C ALA A 193 21.02 7.58 -9.29
N ARG A 194 19.79 7.21 -9.68
CA ARG A 194 18.57 7.49 -8.91
C ARG A 194 18.41 6.56 -7.71
N ALA A 195 19.00 5.37 -7.75
CA ALA A 195 19.00 4.44 -6.63
C ALA A 195 20.10 4.73 -5.59
N ARG A 196 20.92 5.77 -5.76
CA ARG A 196 21.90 6.16 -4.74
C ARG A 196 21.19 6.75 -3.53
N ILE A 197 21.47 6.22 -2.35
CA ILE A 197 20.97 6.76 -1.09
C ILE A 197 22.12 7.38 -0.32
N SER A 198 21.94 8.63 0.08
CA SER A 198 22.80 9.32 1.05
C SER A 198 21.91 9.77 2.19
N LEU A 199 22.07 9.14 3.35
CA LEU A 199 21.28 9.46 4.54
C LEU A 199 21.41 10.95 4.89
N GLN A 200 20.28 11.63 5.04
CA GLN A 200 20.14 13.01 5.50
C GLN A 200 19.68 13.05 6.95
N SER A 201 19.70 14.23 7.57
CA SER A 201 19.11 14.43 8.90
C SER A 201 17.59 14.34 8.84
N SER A 202 16.99 13.62 9.78
CA SER A 202 15.55 13.43 9.92
C SER A 202 15.15 13.63 11.39
N PRO A 203 15.09 14.89 11.86
CA PRO A 203 14.78 15.21 13.25
C PRO A 203 13.45 14.61 13.69
N LYS A 204 13.42 14.03 14.89
CA LYS A 204 12.18 13.51 15.50
C LYS A 204 11.36 14.67 16.05
N ILE A 205 10.04 14.53 16.03
CA ILE A 205 9.11 15.49 16.68
C ILE A 205 9.45 15.68 18.17
N SER A 206 9.88 14.61 18.83
CA SER A 206 10.42 14.63 20.19
C SER A 206 11.39 13.47 20.38
N THR A 207 12.22 13.52 21.42
CA THR A 207 13.19 12.44 21.73
C THR A 207 12.53 11.08 22.02
N LYS A 208 11.24 11.08 22.38
CA LYS A 208 10.44 9.86 22.59
C LYS A 208 9.70 9.40 21.33
N SER A 209 9.66 10.20 20.28
CA SER A 209 9.01 9.88 19.01
C SER A 209 9.98 9.19 18.07
N TYR A 210 9.48 8.31 17.21
CA TYR A 210 10.24 7.76 16.07
C TYR A 210 9.64 8.21 14.73
N ARG A 211 8.91 9.33 14.77
CA ARG A 211 8.26 9.97 13.63
C ARG A 211 8.93 11.32 13.37
N SER A 212 9.15 11.62 12.08
CA SER A 212 9.64 12.92 11.62
C SER A 212 8.53 13.96 11.47
N ARG A 213 7.30 13.51 11.22
CA ARG A 213 6.12 14.37 10.96
C ARG A 213 4.94 13.98 11.86
N SER A 214 4.20 14.98 12.36
CA SER A 214 3.11 14.74 13.31
C SER A 214 1.83 14.29 12.61
N LEU A 215 0.99 13.52 13.30
CA LEU A 215 -0.33 13.16 12.77
C LEU A 215 -1.22 14.38 12.54
N GLU A 216 -1.07 15.45 13.34
CA GLU A 216 -1.78 16.71 13.12
C GLU A 216 -1.43 17.32 11.77
N GLU A 217 -0.15 17.37 11.42
CA GLU A 217 0.33 17.84 10.12
C GLU A 217 -0.21 16.97 8.97
N LEU A 218 -0.05 15.65 9.10
CA LEU A 218 -0.49 14.68 8.10
C LEU A 218 -2.02 14.73 7.87
N SER A 219 -2.80 14.95 8.94
CA SER A 219 -4.25 15.08 8.88
C SER A 219 -4.72 16.26 8.00
N GLY A 220 -3.88 17.29 7.83
CA GLY A 220 -4.17 18.46 7.02
C GLY A 220 -4.33 18.16 5.52
N PHE A 221 -3.79 17.04 5.04
CA PHE A 221 -3.86 16.67 3.61
C PHE A 221 -4.28 15.23 3.34
N LEU A 222 -3.99 14.25 4.21
CA LEU A 222 -4.19 12.83 3.90
C LEU A 222 -5.64 12.50 3.46
N VAL A 223 -6.63 12.92 4.25
CA VAL A 223 -8.05 12.69 3.91
C VAL A 223 -8.44 13.48 2.66
N LYS A 224 -8.04 14.75 2.60
CA LYS A 224 -8.42 15.68 1.53
C LYS A 224 -7.90 15.28 0.15
N ASP A 225 -6.68 14.77 0.09
CA ASP A 225 -5.96 14.54 -1.16
C ASP A 225 -6.08 13.10 -1.66
N TYR A 226 -6.29 12.12 -0.76
CA TYR A 226 -6.30 10.71 -1.14
C TYR A 226 -7.67 10.03 -1.00
N LEU A 227 -8.55 10.47 -0.10
CA LEU A 227 -9.83 9.81 0.17
C LEU A 227 -11.03 10.57 -0.41
N ASP A 228 -11.65 10.02 -1.45
CA ASP A 228 -12.88 10.56 -2.05
C ASP A 228 -13.68 9.47 -2.77
N TYR A 229 -14.99 9.42 -2.52
CA TYR A 229 -15.85 8.33 -3.02
C TYR A 229 -16.05 8.31 -4.54
N LYS A 230 -15.64 9.37 -5.25
CA LYS A 230 -15.97 9.57 -6.67
C LYS A 230 -14.76 9.67 -7.56
N THR A 231 -13.67 10.29 -7.11
CA THR A 231 -12.39 10.38 -7.84
C THR A 231 -11.19 10.16 -6.94
N GLY A 232 -11.40 9.69 -5.71
CA GLY A 232 -10.34 9.47 -4.75
C GLY A 232 -9.42 8.35 -5.19
N PHE A 233 -8.18 8.45 -4.71
CA PHE A 233 -7.23 7.36 -4.80
C PHE A 233 -7.70 6.17 -3.95
N LEU A 234 -8.25 6.48 -2.78
CA LEU A 234 -9.01 5.63 -1.89
C LEU A 234 -10.47 6.07 -1.96
N ASN A 235 -11.43 5.16 -2.02
CA ASN A 235 -12.82 5.49 -2.39
C ASN A 235 -13.86 5.24 -1.29
N GLY A 236 -13.44 4.79 -0.12
CA GLY A 236 -14.36 4.50 0.97
C GLY A 236 -13.64 4.14 2.25
N LYS A 237 -14.36 4.30 3.37
CA LYS A 237 -13.90 3.86 4.68
C LYS A 237 -15.03 3.17 5.44
N MET A 238 -14.64 2.31 6.36
CA MET A 238 -15.51 1.61 7.28
C MET A 238 -14.90 1.72 8.67
N VAL A 239 -15.73 2.07 9.66
CA VAL A 239 -15.31 2.16 11.06
C VAL A 239 -15.84 0.91 11.77
N ASP A 240 -14.96 0.17 12.43
CA ASP A 240 -15.36 -0.95 13.28
C ASP A 240 -15.61 -0.44 14.70
N LEU A 241 -16.85 -0.62 15.16
CA LEU A 241 -17.30 -0.21 16.48
C LEU A 241 -17.28 -1.35 17.51
N MET A 242 -16.92 -2.57 17.08
CA MET A 242 -16.90 -3.76 17.92
C MET A 242 -15.52 -4.05 18.51
N SER A 243 -14.46 -3.75 17.77
CA SER A 243 -13.09 -4.01 18.21
C SER A 243 -12.73 -3.29 19.54
N PRO A 244 -11.86 -3.86 20.38
CA PRO A 244 -11.45 -3.25 21.66
C PRO A 244 -10.68 -1.92 21.49
N PHE A 245 -10.10 -1.70 20.32
CA PHE A 245 -9.43 -0.47 19.94
C PHE A 245 -10.09 0.12 18.70
N ALA A 246 -9.82 1.39 18.42
CA ALA A 246 -10.39 2.04 17.27
C ALA A 246 -9.79 1.43 16.00
N ASP A 247 -10.63 0.77 15.20
CA ASP A 247 -10.25 0.20 13.91
C ASP A 247 -11.01 0.93 12.79
N VAL A 248 -10.27 1.37 11.79
CA VAL A 248 -10.82 1.94 10.56
C VAL A 248 -10.19 1.21 9.40
N SER A 249 -11.03 0.67 8.52
CA SER A 249 -10.61 0.14 7.24
C SER A 249 -10.86 1.16 6.13
N VAL A 250 -9.92 1.30 5.20
CA VAL A 250 -10.02 2.16 4.02
C VAL A 250 -9.85 1.29 2.78
N ASN A 251 -10.64 1.56 1.74
CA ASN A 251 -10.60 0.78 0.51
C ASN A 251 -9.63 1.40 -0.50
N LEU A 252 -8.62 0.63 -0.89
CA LEU A 252 -7.80 0.86 -2.08
C LEU A 252 -8.43 0.12 -3.28
N PRO A 253 -9.10 0.83 -4.19
CA PRO A 253 -9.72 0.20 -5.34
C PRO A 253 -8.67 -0.32 -6.33
N MET A 254 -8.69 -1.62 -6.60
CA MET A 254 -7.96 -2.24 -7.71
C MET A 254 -8.92 -2.52 -8.87
N PHE A 255 -8.40 -2.76 -10.07
CA PHE A 255 -9.26 -2.94 -11.25
C PHE A 255 -10.13 -4.21 -11.11
N ASP A 256 -9.53 -5.29 -10.60
CA ASP A 256 -10.20 -6.59 -10.51
C ASP A 256 -10.82 -6.91 -9.15
N HIS A 257 -10.39 -6.23 -8.09
CA HIS A 257 -10.83 -6.44 -6.71
C HIS A 257 -10.69 -5.14 -5.89
N ASP A 258 -11.08 -5.20 -4.62
CA ASP A 258 -10.89 -4.14 -3.63
C ASP A 258 -9.86 -4.63 -2.60
N GLU A 259 -8.86 -3.80 -2.32
CA GLU A 259 -7.84 -4.07 -1.30
C GLU A 259 -8.18 -3.26 -0.05
N ALA A 260 -8.52 -3.93 1.05
CA ALA A 260 -8.80 -3.27 2.31
C ALA A 260 -7.51 -3.06 3.10
N THR A 261 -7.25 -1.82 3.51
CA THR A 261 -6.17 -1.46 4.44
C THR A 261 -6.75 -0.99 5.76
N ALA A 262 -6.00 -1.10 6.86
CA ALA A 262 -6.53 -0.87 8.19
C ALA A 262 -5.61 0.00 9.05
N GLY A 263 -6.21 0.67 10.02
CA GLY A 263 -5.47 1.38 11.06
C GLY A 263 -6.05 1.05 12.42
N ARG A 264 -5.18 0.75 13.37
CA ARG A 264 -5.57 0.35 14.73
C ARG A 264 -4.83 1.19 15.76
N THR A 265 -5.56 2.07 16.43
CA THR A 265 -5.00 2.93 17.47
C THR A 265 -6.04 3.13 18.59
N HIS A 266 -5.80 4.09 19.48
CA HIS A 266 -6.78 4.53 20.48
C HIS A 266 -7.85 5.48 19.93
N SER A 267 -7.75 5.94 18.69
CA SER A 267 -8.59 6.99 18.11
C SER A 267 -8.98 6.68 16.67
N TYR A 268 -10.29 6.73 16.35
CA TYR A 268 -10.76 6.52 14.97
C TYR A 268 -10.16 7.51 13.98
N ALA A 269 -9.85 8.74 14.42
CA ALA A 269 -9.21 9.72 13.56
C ALA A 269 -7.78 9.30 13.20
N GLU A 270 -7.00 8.79 14.15
CA GLU A 270 -5.63 8.33 13.89
C GLU A 270 -5.61 7.00 13.11
N SER A 271 -6.55 6.10 13.42
CA SER A 271 -6.78 4.87 12.67
C SER A 271 -7.13 5.14 11.21
N GLU A 272 -7.98 6.13 10.92
CA GLU A 272 -8.27 6.55 9.54
C GLU A 272 -6.99 7.01 8.81
N LEU A 273 -6.17 7.84 9.45
CA LEU A 273 -4.91 8.31 8.84
C LEU A 273 -3.94 7.16 8.60
N THR A 274 -3.84 6.23 9.54
CA THR A 274 -2.99 5.03 9.44
C THR A 274 -3.46 4.13 8.29
N ALA A 275 -4.76 3.87 8.17
CA ALA A 275 -5.34 3.08 7.09
C ALA A 275 -5.11 3.72 5.71
N ILE A 276 -5.18 5.05 5.62
CA ILE A 276 -4.84 5.79 4.39
C ILE A 276 -3.36 5.58 4.04
N MET A 277 -2.45 5.73 5.01
CA MET A 277 -1.01 5.55 4.78
C MET A 277 -0.67 4.12 4.37
N GLU A 278 -1.29 3.11 4.98
CA GLU A 278 -1.13 1.71 4.55
C GLU A 278 -1.65 1.52 3.11
N GLY A 279 -2.80 2.11 2.74
CA GLY A 279 -3.31 2.07 1.37
C GLY A 279 -2.35 2.67 0.34
N LEU A 280 -1.68 3.76 0.71
CA LEU A 280 -0.65 4.40 -0.12
C LEU A 280 0.60 3.53 -0.24
N GLU A 281 1.05 2.91 0.84
CA GLU A 281 2.18 1.98 0.85
C GLU A 281 1.89 0.74 -0.02
N ARG A 282 0.71 0.11 0.15
CA ARG A 282 0.28 -1.05 -0.64
C ARG A 282 0.32 -0.74 -2.14
N TYR A 283 -0.22 0.40 -2.54
CA TYR A 283 -0.17 0.82 -3.94
C TYR A 283 1.26 0.96 -4.48
N CYS A 284 2.19 1.51 -3.70
CA CYS A 284 3.59 1.64 -4.10
C CYS A 284 4.28 0.27 -4.19
N GLY A 285 3.98 -0.65 -3.27
CA GLY A 285 4.58 -1.98 -3.19
C GLY A 285 4.10 -2.99 -4.24
N MET A 286 2.94 -2.78 -4.86
CA MET A 286 2.37 -3.74 -5.82
C MET A 286 3.12 -3.76 -7.17
N ALA A 287 3.51 -2.59 -7.70
CA ALA A 287 4.09 -2.48 -9.04
C ALA A 287 4.97 -1.22 -9.19
N PRO A 288 5.97 -1.21 -10.11
CA PRO A 288 6.84 -0.06 -10.34
C PRO A 288 6.08 1.09 -11.01
N ARG A 289 5.44 1.94 -10.19
CA ARG A 289 4.67 3.11 -10.65
C ARG A 289 5.41 4.44 -10.48
N GLY A 290 6.56 4.43 -9.80
CA GLY A 290 7.42 5.60 -9.63
C GLY A 290 8.56 5.70 -10.66
N LYS A 291 8.83 4.62 -11.41
CA LYS A 291 9.97 4.52 -12.34
C LYS A 291 9.73 3.46 -13.40
N ARG A 292 10.25 3.69 -14.60
CA ARG A 292 10.19 2.73 -15.71
C ARG A 292 11.31 1.72 -15.59
N VAL A 293 10.95 0.44 -15.63
CA VAL A 293 11.87 -0.69 -15.61
C VAL A 293 12.68 -0.70 -16.90
N MET A 294 14.02 -0.72 -16.77
CA MET A 294 14.95 -0.57 -17.91
C MET A 294 15.79 -1.81 -18.20
N VAL A 295 15.83 -2.78 -17.27
CA VAL A 295 16.76 -3.92 -17.35
C VAL A 295 15.96 -5.23 -17.39
N ASN A 296 16.02 -5.93 -18.51
CA ASN A 296 15.54 -7.29 -18.67
C ASN A 296 16.73 -8.14 -19.15
N ASP A 297 17.29 -8.97 -18.27
CA ASP A 297 18.47 -9.78 -18.56
C ASP A 297 18.57 -10.98 -17.60
N SER A 298 19.46 -11.91 -17.90
CA SER A 298 19.77 -13.05 -17.07
C SER A 298 20.69 -12.67 -15.90
N TYR A 299 20.55 -13.35 -14.76
CA TYR A 299 21.45 -13.14 -13.62
C TYR A 299 22.91 -13.39 -13.99
N ARG A 300 23.19 -14.37 -14.87
CA ARG A 300 24.55 -14.69 -15.30
C ARG A 300 25.28 -13.48 -15.90
N ASN A 301 24.57 -12.64 -16.65
CA ASN A 301 25.14 -11.43 -17.25
C ASN A 301 25.30 -10.29 -16.23
N LEU A 302 24.52 -10.32 -15.15
CA LEU A 302 24.45 -9.23 -14.15
C LEU A 302 25.13 -9.56 -12.81
N ALA A 303 25.72 -10.75 -12.67
CA ALA A 303 26.09 -11.36 -11.39
C ALA A 303 26.97 -10.47 -10.48
N GLU A 304 27.84 -9.64 -11.07
CA GLU A 304 28.72 -8.73 -10.32
C GLU A 304 27.96 -7.59 -9.61
N HIS A 305 26.81 -7.20 -10.15
CA HIS A 305 26.05 -6.03 -9.71
C HIS A 305 24.61 -6.35 -9.32
N ALA A 306 24.25 -7.62 -9.24
CA ALA A 306 22.89 -8.07 -8.94
C ALA A 306 22.82 -8.89 -7.65
N LEU A 307 21.69 -8.79 -6.95
CA LEU A 307 21.33 -9.70 -5.86
C LEU A 307 21.10 -11.10 -6.42
N HIS A 308 21.81 -12.10 -5.89
CA HIS A 308 21.59 -13.49 -6.29
C HIS A 308 20.25 -13.99 -5.71
N PRO A 309 19.26 -14.40 -6.52
CA PRO A 309 17.92 -14.70 -6.01
C PRO A 309 17.83 -15.86 -4.99
N ALA A 310 18.80 -16.78 -4.97
CA ALA A 310 18.86 -17.82 -3.94
C ALA A 310 19.14 -17.30 -2.51
N THR A 311 19.72 -16.10 -2.33
CA THR A 311 20.09 -15.59 -0.99
C THR A 311 18.89 -15.11 -0.18
N VAL A 312 17.72 -14.98 -0.79
CA VAL A 312 16.46 -14.64 -0.11
C VAL A 312 15.63 -15.90 0.22
N GLY A 313 16.20 -17.09 0.03
CA GLY A 313 15.55 -18.38 0.26
C GLY A 313 14.93 -18.98 -1.01
N LEU A 314 14.78 -20.29 -1.08
CA LEU A 314 14.12 -21.00 -2.19
C LEU A 314 13.21 -22.10 -1.65
N TYR A 315 12.39 -22.65 -2.54
CA TYR A 315 11.53 -23.79 -2.21
C TYR A 315 12.34 -25.09 -2.23
N ALA A 316 11.89 -26.07 -1.45
CA ALA A 316 12.38 -27.43 -1.54
C ALA A 316 12.08 -28.04 -2.91
N LYS A 317 12.92 -28.97 -3.34
CA LYS A 317 12.79 -29.64 -4.64
C LYS A 317 11.41 -30.31 -4.77
N GLU A 318 10.96 -30.92 -3.70
CA GLU A 318 9.69 -31.62 -3.60
C GLU A 318 8.48 -30.68 -3.73
N GLN A 319 8.63 -29.39 -3.40
CA GLN A 319 7.58 -28.39 -3.61
C GLN A 319 7.44 -28.05 -5.10
N TYR A 320 8.56 -27.84 -5.80
CA TYR A 320 8.56 -27.58 -7.25
C TYR A 320 8.02 -28.76 -8.07
N GLU A 321 8.18 -29.99 -7.58
CA GLU A 321 7.69 -31.21 -8.23
C GLU A 321 6.16 -31.42 -8.04
N ARG A 322 5.49 -30.60 -7.20
CA ARG A 322 4.04 -30.72 -6.98
C ARG A 322 3.26 -30.30 -8.22
N PRO A 323 2.19 -31.04 -8.58
CA PRO A 323 1.26 -30.59 -9.61
C PRO A 323 0.72 -29.19 -9.30
N HIS A 324 0.68 -28.32 -10.31
CA HIS A 324 0.13 -26.96 -10.20
C HIS A 324 0.86 -26.03 -9.22
N PHE A 325 2.10 -26.31 -8.83
CA PHE A 325 2.90 -25.36 -8.06
C PHE A 325 3.08 -24.05 -8.85
N PRO A 326 2.81 -22.88 -8.26
CA PRO A 326 2.70 -21.62 -9.01
C PRO A 326 4.03 -21.02 -9.47
N PHE A 327 5.17 -21.54 -9.00
CA PHE A 327 6.51 -20.98 -9.28
C PHE A 327 7.44 -21.98 -9.94
N LYS A 328 8.40 -21.47 -10.71
CA LYS A 328 9.46 -22.29 -11.32
C LYS A 328 10.77 -22.12 -10.53
N PRO A 329 11.66 -23.14 -10.52
CA PRO A 329 13.01 -22.96 -10.02
C PRO A 329 13.69 -21.80 -10.73
N PHE A 330 14.37 -20.94 -9.98
CA PHE A 330 15.18 -19.86 -10.55
C PHE A 330 16.29 -20.45 -11.42
N HIS A 331 16.40 -19.97 -12.66
CA HIS A 331 17.47 -20.36 -13.59
C HIS A 331 18.33 -19.14 -13.95
N PRO A 332 19.66 -19.18 -13.75
CA PRO A 332 20.52 -18.01 -13.89
C PRO A 332 20.67 -17.50 -15.33
N ASP A 333 20.32 -18.30 -16.33
CA ASP A 333 20.30 -17.91 -17.75
C ASP A 333 18.95 -17.40 -18.25
N GLU A 334 17.88 -17.54 -17.45
CA GLU A 334 16.57 -17.02 -17.85
C GLU A 334 16.52 -15.50 -17.62
N PRO A 335 16.09 -14.71 -18.62
CA PRO A 335 15.95 -13.28 -18.46
C PRO A 335 14.76 -12.96 -17.56
N ILE A 336 14.98 -12.07 -16.61
CA ILE A 336 13.94 -11.51 -15.73
C ILE A 336 14.06 -9.98 -15.70
N ASP A 337 13.02 -9.31 -15.21
CA ASP A 337 13.06 -7.87 -14.97
C ASP A 337 13.84 -7.55 -13.69
N TRP A 338 14.68 -6.52 -13.77
CA TRP A 338 15.48 -6.01 -12.66
C TRP A 338 15.24 -4.53 -12.44
N VAL A 339 15.25 -4.12 -11.17
CA VAL A 339 15.17 -2.73 -10.75
C VAL A 339 16.36 -2.35 -9.89
N TRP A 340 16.75 -1.08 -9.91
CA TRP A 340 17.85 -0.60 -9.08
C TRP A 340 17.40 -0.38 -7.63
N GLY A 341 18.19 -0.93 -6.71
CA GLY A 341 18.16 -0.65 -5.27
C GLY A 341 19.54 -0.25 -4.75
N TYR A 342 19.64 0.12 -3.49
CA TYR A 342 20.87 0.51 -2.81
C TYR A 342 21.28 -0.52 -1.78
N SER A 343 22.50 -1.05 -1.88
CA SER A 343 23.09 -1.92 -0.86
C SER A 343 23.89 -1.08 0.13
N PHE A 344 23.54 -1.15 1.42
CA PHE A 344 24.30 -0.47 2.47
C PHE A 344 25.63 -1.16 2.78
N GLU A 345 25.73 -2.47 2.57
CA GLU A 345 27.00 -3.19 2.74
C GLU A 345 28.00 -2.87 1.61
N ARG A 346 27.52 -2.84 0.35
CA ARG A 346 28.36 -2.50 -0.82
C ARG A 346 28.52 -0.99 -1.02
N GLN A 347 27.71 -0.18 -0.36
CA GLN A 347 27.63 1.28 -0.52
C GLN A 347 27.47 1.71 -1.98
N ASN A 348 26.68 0.95 -2.75
CA ASN A 348 26.51 1.17 -4.18
C ASN A 348 25.14 0.67 -4.65
N PRO A 349 24.57 1.27 -5.71
CA PRO A 349 23.42 0.70 -6.38
C PRO A 349 23.70 -0.71 -6.92
N ILE A 350 22.71 -1.59 -6.76
CA ILE A 350 22.70 -2.95 -7.29
C ILE A 350 21.34 -3.27 -7.92
N LEU A 351 21.33 -4.25 -8.81
CA LEU A 351 20.12 -4.76 -9.46
C LEU A 351 19.42 -5.79 -8.58
N ILE A 352 18.13 -5.59 -8.38
CA ILE A 352 17.25 -6.45 -7.60
C ILE A 352 16.18 -7.03 -8.54
N PRO A 353 15.87 -8.34 -8.46
CA PRO A 353 14.75 -8.89 -9.20
C PRO A 353 13.48 -8.08 -8.92
N GLN A 354 12.79 -7.61 -9.95
CA GLN A 354 11.57 -6.80 -9.81
C GLN A 354 10.55 -7.50 -8.92
N GLN A 355 10.46 -8.83 -8.98
CA GLN A 355 9.54 -9.63 -8.19
C GLN A 355 9.79 -9.55 -6.68
N LEU A 356 11.03 -9.30 -6.25
CA LEU A 356 11.38 -9.05 -4.84
C LEU A 356 11.07 -7.62 -4.41
N ALA A 357 11.19 -6.69 -5.36
CA ALA A 357 10.92 -5.28 -5.11
C ALA A 357 9.42 -4.95 -5.16
N TYR A 358 8.60 -5.71 -5.88
CA TYR A 358 7.17 -5.41 -6.08
C TYR A 358 6.33 -6.70 -6.12
N TYR A 359 5.47 -6.89 -5.12
CA TYR A 359 4.85 -8.19 -4.81
C TYR A 359 3.67 -8.58 -5.72
N SER A 360 3.13 -7.67 -6.53
CA SER A 360 2.05 -7.96 -7.50
C SER A 360 2.54 -8.03 -8.96
N SER A 361 3.87 -7.98 -9.18
CA SER A 361 4.45 -7.84 -10.53
C SER A 361 4.57 -9.14 -11.32
N SER A 362 4.37 -10.31 -10.70
CA SER A 362 4.43 -11.61 -11.40
C SER A 362 3.03 -12.08 -11.80
N CYS A 363 2.65 -11.90 -13.07
CA CYS A 363 1.44 -12.49 -13.67
C CYS A 363 1.58 -14.02 -13.85
N GLY A 364 1.83 -14.77 -12.77
CA GLY A 364 1.92 -16.23 -12.78
C GLY A 364 3.19 -16.82 -13.42
N GLN A 365 4.22 -16.00 -13.70
CA GLN A 365 5.52 -16.45 -14.23
C GLN A 365 6.69 -15.98 -13.35
N GLY A 366 6.60 -16.29 -12.06
CA GLY A 366 7.63 -15.95 -11.08
C GLY A 366 8.46 -17.16 -10.64
N PHE A 367 9.54 -16.89 -9.93
CA PHE A 367 10.35 -17.94 -9.29
C PHE A 367 10.09 -18.07 -7.78
N ILE A 368 9.40 -17.08 -7.18
CA ILE A 368 9.10 -16.98 -5.74
C ILE A 368 7.79 -16.25 -5.47
N TYR A 369 7.19 -16.50 -4.30
CA TYR A 369 6.14 -15.70 -3.69
C TYR A 369 6.77 -14.57 -2.88
N GLU A 370 6.21 -13.36 -2.99
CA GLU A 370 6.65 -12.19 -2.23
C GLU A 370 5.42 -11.46 -1.67
N THR A 371 5.59 -10.73 -0.57
CA THR A 371 4.53 -10.01 0.13
C THR A 371 4.92 -8.54 0.34
N SER A 372 4.11 -7.79 1.09
CA SER A 372 4.47 -6.44 1.53
C SER A 372 5.60 -6.40 2.55
N ASN A 373 6.11 -7.53 3.05
CA ASN A 373 7.14 -7.57 4.10
C ASN A 373 8.33 -6.62 3.84
N GLY A 374 8.55 -5.62 4.69
CA GLY A 374 9.61 -4.63 4.55
C GLY A 374 9.25 -3.45 3.65
N CYS A 375 8.01 -3.38 3.15
CA CYS A 375 7.45 -2.15 2.61
C CYS A 375 7.14 -1.20 3.76
N ALA A 376 7.46 0.08 3.59
CA ALA A 376 7.12 1.07 4.60
C ALA A 376 7.00 2.46 3.99
N LEU A 377 6.06 3.22 4.56
CA LEU A 377 5.86 4.64 4.27
C LEU A 377 6.35 5.51 5.43
N GLY A 378 7.06 6.60 5.11
CA GLY A 378 7.60 7.54 6.09
C GLY A 378 7.51 9.00 5.66
N GLY A 379 7.62 9.90 6.64
CA GLY A 379 7.73 11.35 6.41
C GLY A 379 9.10 11.79 5.88
N SER A 380 10.06 10.89 5.88
CA SER A 380 11.38 11.00 5.26
C SER A 380 11.80 9.64 4.69
N LEU A 381 12.83 9.63 3.84
CA LEU A 381 13.40 8.39 3.33
C LEU A 381 13.99 7.55 4.48
N GLU A 382 14.64 8.19 5.43
CA GLU A 382 15.23 7.56 6.63
C GLU A 382 14.15 6.89 7.48
N GLU A 383 12.99 7.55 7.66
CA GLU A 383 11.85 6.99 8.39
C GLU A 383 11.27 5.77 7.69
N ALA A 384 11.09 5.83 6.37
CA ALA A 384 10.59 4.71 5.58
C ALA A 384 11.55 3.50 5.68
N ILE A 385 12.88 3.73 5.55
CA ILE A 385 13.88 2.66 5.70
C ILE A 385 13.86 2.10 7.12
N PHE A 386 13.80 2.95 8.14
CA PHE A 386 13.79 2.51 9.54
C PHE A 386 12.62 1.57 9.82
N TYR A 387 11.39 1.95 9.44
CA TYR A 387 10.22 1.12 9.66
C TYR A 387 10.20 -0.13 8.78
N GLY A 388 10.73 -0.08 7.56
CA GLY A 388 10.91 -1.27 6.72
C GLY A 388 11.86 -2.29 7.34
N ILE A 389 12.94 -1.84 8.00
CA ILE A 389 13.83 -2.73 8.77
C ILE A 389 13.08 -3.33 9.97
N MET A 390 12.32 -2.52 10.72
CA MET A 390 11.57 -3.02 11.88
C MET A 390 10.60 -4.13 11.48
N GLU A 391 9.89 -3.97 10.35
CA GLU A 391 8.98 -5.01 9.88
C GLU A 391 9.73 -6.30 9.51
N VAL A 392 10.85 -6.20 8.77
CA VAL A 392 11.66 -7.38 8.42
C VAL A 392 12.17 -8.10 9.68
N VAL A 393 12.60 -7.35 10.70
CA VAL A 393 13.01 -7.91 12.01
C VAL A 393 11.85 -8.62 12.70
N GLU A 394 10.67 -8.00 12.72
CA GLU A 394 9.47 -8.57 13.33
C GLU A 394 9.15 -9.93 12.69
N ARG A 395 8.99 -9.97 11.36
CA ARG A 395 8.66 -11.21 10.62
C ARG A 395 9.70 -12.29 10.85
N ASP A 396 10.98 -11.94 10.75
CA ASP A 396 12.06 -12.89 10.99
C ASP A 396 12.01 -13.46 12.41
N SER A 397 11.82 -12.61 13.42
CA SER A 397 11.82 -13.02 14.82
C SER A 397 10.74 -14.05 15.16
N PHE A 398 9.52 -13.86 14.66
CA PHE A 398 8.46 -14.82 14.93
C PHE A 398 8.54 -16.05 14.05
N LEU A 399 8.98 -15.93 12.79
CA LEU A 399 9.15 -17.10 11.93
C LEU A 399 10.27 -17.99 12.45
N LEU A 400 11.37 -17.41 12.95
CA LEU A 400 12.47 -18.15 13.53
C LEU A 400 12.04 -18.83 14.84
N THR A 401 11.31 -18.11 15.69
CA THR A 401 10.68 -18.68 16.90
C THR A 401 9.78 -19.88 16.54
N TRP A 402 8.95 -19.75 15.51
CA TRP A 402 8.04 -20.80 15.09
C TRP A 402 8.77 -22.02 14.52
N TYR A 403 9.61 -21.83 13.51
CA TYR A 403 10.28 -22.93 12.82
C TYR A 403 11.28 -23.66 13.70
N ALA A 404 11.91 -22.98 14.67
CA ALA A 404 12.86 -23.60 15.59
C ALA A 404 12.23 -23.97 16.96
N GLU A 405 10.91 -23.81 17.12
CA GLU A 405 10.16 -24.05 18.36
C GLU A 405 10.83 -23.43 19.60
N LEU A 406 11.24 -22.16 19.48
CA LEU A 406 12.08 -21.53 20.48
C LEU A 406 11.33 -21.31 21.80
N PRO A 407 11.86 -21.80 22.94
CA PRO A 407 11.24 -21.62 24.24
C PRO A 407 11.52 -20.21 24.79
N LEU A 408 10.89 -19.20 24.19
CA LEU A 408 11.17 -17.80 24.49
C LEU A 408 10.92 -17.44 25.97
N PRO A 409 11.68 -16.48 26.54
CA PRO A 409 11.40 -15.92 27.86
C PRO A 409 10.04 -15.21 27.88
N ARG A 410 9.18 -15.58 28.83
CA ARG A 410 7.88 -14.94 29.03
C ARG A 410 8.04 -13.68 29.87
N LEU A 411 7.51 -12.57 29.37
CA LEU A 411 7.59 -11.25 30.01
C LEU A 411 6.44 -11.05 31.00
N ASP A 412 6.72 -10.39 32.12
CA ASP A 412 5.70 -9.78 32.97
C ASP A 412 5.24 -8.44 32.36
N PRO A 413 4.02 -8.35 31.82
CA PRO A 413 3.54 -7.11 31.19
C PRO A 413 3.49 -5.91 32.15
N TYR A 414 3.28 -6.15 33.44
CA TYR A 414 3.17 -5.11 34.48
C TYR A 414 4.53 -4.62 34.98
N SER A 415 5.62 -5.25 34.51
CA SER A 415 6.99 -4.80 34.81
C SER A 415 7.51 -3.73 33.84
N SER A 416 6.73 -3.39 32.79
CA SER A 416 7.11 -2.39 31.78
C SER A 416 7.19 -0.97 32.34
N GLY A 417 6.44 -0.68 33.42
CA GLY A 417 6.30 0.67 33.98
C GLY A 417 5.51 1.63 33.09
N ASP A 418 4.77 1.11 32.10
CA ASP A 418 3.99 1.87 31.14
C ASP A 418 2.48 1.61 31.30
N MET A 419 1.80 2.62 31.84
CA MET A 419 0.36 2.57 32.14
C MET A 419 -0.51 2.32 30.89
N GLU A 420 -0.09 2.79 29.71
CA GLU A 420 -0.86 2.60 28.49
C GLU A 420 -0.85 1.12 28.08
N LEU A 421 0.31 0.46 28.11
CA LEU A 421 0.41 -0.98 27.84
C LEU A 421 -0.40 -1.81 28.86
N GLU A 422 -0.32 -1.47 30.15
CA GLU A 422 -1.10 -2.13 31.19
C GLU A 422 -2.61 -2.04 30.91
N LEU A 423 -3.10 -0.85 30.57
CA LEU A 423 -4.52 -0.61 30.25
C LEU A 423 -4.94 -1.30 28.94
N MET A 424 -4.06 -1.40 27.95
CA MET A 424 -4.33 -2.13 26.71
C MET A 424 -4.58 -3.61 26.98
N ILE A 425 -3.73 -4.22 27.80
CA ILE A 425 -3.85 -5.64 28.17
C ILE A 425 -5.11 -5.87 28.99
N GLN A 426 -5.36 -5.04 30.01
CA GLN A 426 -6.57 -5.12 30.82
C GLN A 426 -7.84 -4.95 29.97
N ARG A 427 -7.79 -4.12 28.92
CA ARG A 427 -8.91 -3.96 28.00
C ARG A 427 -9.18 -5.24 27.21
N LEU A 428 -8.17 -5.89 26.64
CA LEU A 428 -8.36 -7.17 25.95
C LEU A 428 -8.90 -8.25 26.89
N GLN A 429 -8.41 -8.31 28.12
CA GLN A 429 -8.92 -9.23 29.14
C GLN A 429 -10.38 -8.95 29.49
N THR A 430 -10.71 -7.70 29.80
CA THR A 430 -12.02 -7.34 30.35
C THR A 430 -13.12 -7.24 29.29
N VAL A 431 -12.79 -6.71 28.11
CA VAL A 431 -13.76 -6.42 27.03
C VAL A 431 -13.85 -7.59 26.05
N ALA A 432 -12.71 -8.14 25.62
CA ALA A 432 -12.69 -9.20 24.60
C ALA A 432 -12.67 -10.61 25.20
N GLY A 433 -12.29 -10.75 26.47
CA GLY A 433 -12.19 -12.04 27.15
C GLY A 433 -10.94 -12.83 26.79
N PHE A 434 -9.81 -12.15 26.52
CA PHE A 434 -8.53 -12.78 26.18
C PHE A 434 -7.43 -12.46 27.18
N ASP A 435 -6.74 -13.47 27.66
CA ASP A 435 -5.47 -13.31 28.36
C ASP A 435 -4.35 -13.03 27.35
N VAL A 436 -3.44 -12.11 27.70
CA VAL A 436 -2.34 -11.71 26.82
C VAL A 436 -1.01 -12.20 27.40
N TYR A 437 -0.26 -12.95 26.61
CA TYR A 437 1.09 -13.39 26.91
C TYR A 437 2.08 -12.66 26.00
N LEU A 438 3.13 -12.09 26.59
CA LEU A 438 4.22 -11.44 25.86
C LEU A 438 5.50 -12.24 26.05
N TYR A 439 6.26 -12.42 24.97
CA TYR A 439 7.54 -13.14 24.98
C TYR A 439 8.62 -12.31 24.31
N ASN A 440 9.83 -12.36 24.86
CA ASN A 440 11.00 -11.75 24.23
C ASN A 440 11.46 -12.61 23.05
N ALA A 441 11.20 -12.14 21.84
CA ALA A 441 11.59 -12.77 20.57
C ALA A 441 12.85 -12.11 19.96
N THR A 442 13.62 -11.36 20.74
CA THR A 442 14.82 -10.67 20.23
C THR A 442 15.86 -11.67 19.72
N MET A 443 16.28 -11.49 18.47
CA MET A 443 17.28 -12.36 17.82
C MET A 443 18.69 -11.77 17.89
N GLU A 444 19.64 -12.33 17.15
CA GLU A 444 21.07 -11.97 17.20
C GLU A 444 21.38 -10.54 16.77
N ASN A 445 20.44 -9.88 16.08
CA ASN A 445 20.52 -8.46 15.73
C ASN A 445 20.32 -7.52 16.94
N GLY A 446 19.76 -8.02 18.05
CA GLY A 446 19.59 -7.27 19.29
C GLY A 446 18.50 -6.20 19.28
N ILE A 447 17.71 -6.09 18.20
CA ILE A 447 16.57 -5.18 18.10
C ILE A 447 15.40 -5.83 18.85
N PRO A 448 14.84 -5.18 19.89
CA PRO A 448 13.75 -5.75 20.67
C PRO A 448 12.58 -6.16 19.80
N SER A 449 12.21 -7.43 19.91
CA SER A 449 11.07 -8.03 19.23
C SER A 449 10.21 -8.76 20.26
N VAL A 450 8.89 -8.57 20.19
CA VAL A 450 7.94 -9.12 21.15
C VAL A 450 6.94 -9.97 20.39
N TRP A 451 6.88 -11.26 20.72
CA TRP A 451 5.77 -12.12 20.34
C TRP A 451 4.63 -11.90 21.34
N ALA A 452 3.44 -11.58 20.85
CA ALA A 452 2.23 -11.48 21.66
C ALA A 452 1.25 -12.60 21.28
N MET A 453 0.63 -13.20 22.29
CA MET A 453 -0.38 -14.23 22.12
C MET A 453 -1.60 -13.89 22.97
N ALA A 454 -2.76 -13.77 22.34
CA ALA A 454 -4.04 -13.70 23.03
C ALA A 454 -4.64 -15.10 23.14
N LYS A 455 -4.95 -15.55 24.36
CA LYS A 455 -5.63 -16.81 24.64
C LYS A 455 -7.04 -16.55 25.17
N ASN A 456 -8.02 -17.16 24.53
CA ASN A 456 -9.42 -16.99 24.87
C ASN A 456 -9.74 -17.58 26.24
N MET A 457 -10.39 -16.79 27.09
CA MET A 457 -10.91 -17.22 28.40
C MET A 457 -12.38 -17.64 28.35
N LYS A 458 -13.05 -17.41 27.22
CA LYS A 458 -14.45 -17.80 26.97
C LYS A 458 -14.53 -19.29 26.62
N SER A 459 -15.73 -19.84 26.62
CA SER A 459 -15.98 -21.26 26.25
C SER A 459 -16.15 -21.51 24.74
N LYS A 460 -16.20 -20.44 23.93
CA LYS A 460 -16.45 -20.47 22.48
C LYS A 460 -15.72 -19.32 21.77
N GLY A 461 -15.66 -19.39 20.45
CA GLY A 461 -14.97 -18.41 19.61
C GLY A 461 -13.51 -18.76 19.36
N VAL A 462 -12.79 -17.83 18.76
CA VAL A 462 -11.38 -18.04 18.36
C VAL A 462 -10.52 -18.31 19.59
N ASN A 463 -9.69 -19.36 19.53
CA ASN A 463 -8.95 -19.83 20.70
C ASN A 463 -7.63 -19.07 20.93
N LEU A 464 -6.69 -19.12 19.98
CA LEU A 464 -5.43 -18.40 20.02
C LEU A 464 -5.32 -17.40 18.87
N ILE A 465 -4.77 -16.22 19.18
CA ILE A 465 -4.38 -15.22 18.19
C ILE A 465 -2.93 -14.86 18.47
N CYS A 466 -2.09 -14.89 17.43
CA CYS A 466 -0.69 -14.49 17.53
C CYS A 466 -0.44 -13.21 16.73
N ALA A 467 0.36 -12.32 17.31
CA ALA A 467 0.86 -11.12 16.67
C ALA A 467 2.28 -10.84 17.17
N ALA A 468 2.98 -9.92 16.53
CA ALA A 468 4.31 -9.54 16.92
C ALA A 468 4.52 -8.04 16.74
N GLY A 469 5.62 -7.54 17.30
CA GLY A 469 6.08 -6.18 17.08
C GLY A 469 7.59 -6.12 17.28
N ALA A 470 8.29 -5.32 16.47
CA ALA A 470 9.71 -5.04 16.67
C ALA A 470 9.96 -3.53 16.68
N HIS A 471 10.78 -3.08 17.64
CA HIS A 471 11.12 -1.68 17.81
C HIS A 471 12.30 -1.50 18.79
N PRO A 472 13.19 -0.50 18.64
CA PRO A 472 14.28 -0.24 19.60
C PRO A 472 13.81 0.03 21.04
N ASP A 473 12.58 0.53 21.18
CA ASP A 473 11.86 0.61 22.46
C ASP A 473 10.96 -0.64 22.62
N PRO A 474 11.28 -1.55 23.57
CA PRO A 474 10.54 -2.80 23.75
C PRO A 474 9.08 -2.59 24.18
N VAL A 475 8.76 -1.48 24.84
CA VAL A 475 7.38 -1.17 25.24
C VAL A 475 6.56 -0.81 24.00
N ARG A 476 7.14 -0.08 23.05
CA ARG A 476 6.50 0.18 21.75
C ARG A 476 6.31 -1.10 20.94
N ALA A 477 7.31 -1.99 20.91
CA ALA A 477 7.17 -3.30 20.27
C ALA A 477 5.99 -4.11 20.87
N ALA A 478 5.87 -4.14 22.20
CA ALA A 478 4.75 -4.78 22.88
C ALA A 478 3.40 -4.13 22.56
N LYS A 479 3.31 -2.79 22.56
CA LYS A 479 2.07 -2.05 22.23
C LYS A 479 1.62 -2.33 20.80
N SER A 480 2.54 -2.31 19.83
CA SER A 480 2.24 -2.66 18.43
C SER A 480 1.67 -4.08 18.33
N ALA A 481 2.33 -5.06 18.96
CA ALA A 481 1.85 -6.44 18.97
C ALA A 481 0.44 -6.57 19.59
N VAL A 482 0.16 -5.85 20.68
CA VAL A 482 -1.16 -5.85 21.34
C VAL A 482 -2.25 -5.18 20.49
N HIS A 483 -1.93 -4.11 19.74
CA HIS A 483 -2.87 -3.54 18.78
C HIS A 483 -3.22 -4.54 17.67
N GLU A 484 -2.24 -5.27 17.13
CA GLU A 484 -2.49 -6.26 16.08
C GLU A 484 -3.31 -7.46 16.57
N LEU A 485 -3.12 -7.93 17.81
CA LEU A 485 -3.98 -8.97 18.40
C LEU A 485 -5.46 -8.58 18.30
N SER A 486 -5.78 -7.31 18.55
CA SER A 486 -7.16 -6.86 18.68
C SER A 486 -7.99 -6.99 17.41
N GLY A 487 -7.38 -6.82 16.22
CA GLY A 487 -8.06 -6.87 14.93
C GLY A 487 -8.73 -8.22 14.62
N MET A 488 -8.36 -9.27 15.36
CA MET A 488 -8.84 -10.64 15.17
C MET A 488 -9.77 -11.15 16.29
N THR A 489 -9.93 -10.42 17.41
CA THR A 489 -10.51 -10.95 18.67
C THR A 489 -12.05 -11.06 18.73
N LEU A 490 -12.80 -10.25 17.96
CA LEU A 490 -14.27 -10.17 18.06
C LEU A 490 -14.99 -10.32 16.72
N THR A 491 -14.31 -10.04 15.61
CA THR A 491 -14.86 -10.08 14.26
C THR A 491 -14.87 -11.49 13.66
N LEU A 492 -14.04 -12.40 14.19
CA LEU A 492 -13.82 -13.72 13.62
C LEU A 492 -14.60 -14.86 14.30
N ASP A 493 -15.18 -14.65 15.49
CA ASP A 493 -15.89 -15.70 16.25
C ASP A 493 -17.00 -16.36 15.41
N GLY A 494 -17.84 -15.55 14.74
CA GLY A 494 -18.91 -16.07 13.89
C GLY A 494 -18.39 -16.88 12.70
N LYS A 495 -17.41 -16.34 11.98
CA LYS A 495 -16.78 -17.00 10.82
C LYS A 495 -16.06 -18.29 11.22
N PHE A 496 -15.44 -18.30 12.40
CA PHE A 496 -14.77 -19.46 12.95
C PHE A 496 -15.78 -20.59 13.20
N GLU A 497 -16.86 -20.31 13.94
CA GLU A 497 -17.86 -21.31 14.28
C GLU A 497 -18.57 -21.87 13.03
N GLU A 498 -18.83 -21.02 12.02
CA GLU A 498 -19.42 -21.45 10.74
C GLU A 498 -18.53 -22.40 9.94
N ASN A 499 -17.20 -22.25 10.01
CA ASN A 499 -16.24 -22.98 9.18
C ASN A 499 -15.32 -23.92 9.98
N ARG A 500 -15.67 -24.22 11.24
CA ARG A 500 -14.82 -24.99 12.17
C ARG A 500 -14.37 -26.34 11.62
N GLU A 501 -15.25 -27.05 10.90
CA GLU A 501 -14.92 -28.35 10.28
C GLU A 501 -13.79 -28.23 9.24
N GLN A 502 -13.81 -27.17 8.43
CA GLN A 502 -12.75 -26.89 7.45
C GLN A 502 -11.42 -26.64 8.15
N TYR A 503 -11.38 -25.82 9.20
CA TYR A 503 -10.15 -25.59 9.95
C TYR A 503 -9.64 -26.86 10.65
N THR A 504 -10.56 -27.74 11.07
CA THR A 504 -10.21 -29.03 11.68
C THR A 504 -9.52 -29.93 10.66
N GLN A 505 -9.96 -29.91 9.39
CA GLN A 505 -9.26 -30.62 8.31
C GLN A 505 -7.85 -30.06 8.11
N MET A 506 -7.65 -28.74 8.16
CA MET A 506 -6.34 -28.09 8.07
C MET A 506 -5.39 -28.48 9.21
N LEU A 507 -5.93 -28.81 10.40
CA LEU A 507 -5.14 -29.32 11.50
C LEU A 507 -4.51 -30.69 11.14
N TYR A 508 -5.27 -31.59 10.51
CA TYR A 508 -4.75 -32.90 10.14
C TYR A 508 -3.98 -32.92 8.82
N ASP A 509 -4.32 -32.01 7.89
CA ASP A 509 -3.64 -31.83 6.62
C ASP A 509 -3.18 -30.36 6.43
N PRO A 510 -1.93 -30.05 6.79
CA PRO A 510 -1.33 -28.73 6.59
C PRO A 510 -1.35 -28.23 5.15
N ALA A 511 -1.49 -29.11 4.14
CA ALA A 511 -1.53 -28.68 2.73
C ALA A 511 -2.80 -27.88 2.40
N LEU A 512 -3.85 -28.00 3.22
CA LEU A 512 -5.09 -27.23 3.09
C LEU A 512 -4.96 -25.79 3.58
N VAL A 513 -3.87 -25.43 4.27
CA VAL A 513 -3.56 -24.03 4.60
C VAL A 513 -2.94 -23.38 3.37
N THR A 514 -3.72 -22.53 2.70
CA THR A 514 -3.38 -22.00 1.37
C THR A 514 -3.25 -20.49 1.32
N GLY A 515 -3.90 -19.77 2.23
CA GLY A 515 -3.87 -18.32 2.29
C GLY A 515 -3.65 -17.78 3.70
N MET A 516 -3.50 -16.46 3.77
CA MET A 516 -3.21 -15.70 4.99
C MET A 516 -4.20 -15.99 6.12
N GLU A 517 -5.50 -15.93 5.82
CA GLU A 517 -6.54 -16.15 6.82
C GLU A 517 -6.55 -17.58 7.37
N ASP A 518 -6.23 -18.59 6.54
CA ASP A 518 -6.17 -19.99 6.97
C ASP A 518 -5.14 -20.19 8.09
N HIS A 519 -4.02 -19.45 8.05
CA HIS A 519 -2.99 -19.51 9.09
C HIS A 519 -3.57 -19.11 10.45
N SER A 520 -4.25 -17.96 10.55
CA SER A 520 -4.84 -17.52 11.82
C SER A 520 -6.03 -18.36 12.26
N MET A 521 -6.91 -18.73 11.33
CA MET A 521 -8.14 -19.47 11.65
C MET A 521 -7.87 -20.91 12.08
N LEU A 522 -6.77 -21.53 11.61
CA LEU A 522 -6.33 -22.83 12.11
C LEU A 522 -6.06 -22.81 13.62
N TYR A 523 -5.39 -21.77 14.13
CA TYR A 523 -5.08 -21.64 15.56
C TYR A 523 -6.23 -21.12 16.41
N SER A 524 -7.35 -20.79 15.76
CA SER A 524 -8.62 -20.58 16.46
C SER A 524 -9.19 -21.87 17.05
N LEU A 525 -8.66 -23.04 16.67
CA LEU A 525 -8.99 -24.33 17.27
C LEU A 525 -8.27 -24.56 18.60
N PRO A 526 -8.96 -24.98 19.67
CA PRO A 526 -8.31 -25.46 20.90
C PRO A 526 -7.32 -26.60 20.68
N GLU A 527 -7.59 -27.48 19.72
CA GLU A 527 -6.74 -28.62 19.38
C GLU A 527 -5.39 -28.19 18.77
N ALA A 528 -5.29 -26.95 18.27
CA ALA A 528 -4.04 -26.40 17.75
C ALA A 528 -3.09 -25.89 18.86
N GLU A 529 -3.55 -25.75 20.12
CA GLU A 529 -2.71 -25.31 21.25
C GLU A 529 -1.47 -26.20 21.44
N ASP A 530 -1.61 -27.51 21.18
CA ASP A 530 -0.53 -28.48 21.31
C ASP A 530 0.72 -28.08 20.51
N ARG A 531 0.54 -27.36 19.39
CA ARG A 531 1.64 -26.87 18.53
C ARG A 531 2.36 -25.65 19.09
N LEU A 532 1.80 -25.00 20.10
CA LEU A 532 2.36 -23.80 20.77
C LEU A 532 2.81 -24.11 22.20
N GLN A 533 2.84 -25.39 22.58
CA GLN A 533 3.20 -25.81 23.93
C GLN A 533 4.62 -25.35 24.32
N PHE A 534 5.54 -25.25 23.35
CA PHE A 534 6.89 -24.73 23.57
C PHE A 534 6.93 -23.28 24.09
N LEU A 535 5.85 -22.50 23.93
CA LEU A 535 5.65 -21.18 24.56
C LEU A 535 4.72 -21.23 25.78
N LEU A 536 3.65 -22.03 25.71
CA LEU A 536 2.59 -22.08 26.73
C LEU A 536 2.96 -22.85 28.02
N GLU A 537 4.11 -23.51 28.06
CA GLU A 537 4.62 -24.18 29.26
C GLU A 537 4.66 -23.24 30.50
N GLU A 538 3.77 -23.46 31.46
CA GLU A 538 3.57 -22.60 32.64
C GLU A 538 4.73 -22.64 33.67
N ASN A 539 5.63 -23.61 33.57
CA ASN A 539 6.69 -23.81 34.56
C ASN A 539 7.86 -22.80 34.44
N ARG A 540 7.77 -21.82 33.53
CA ARG A 540 8.83 -20.82 33.32
C ARG A 540 8.56 -19.56 34.15
N PRO A 541 9.55 -19.04 34.90
CA PRO A 541 9.38 -17.81 35.63
C PRO A 541 9.18 -16.63 34.67
N LEU A 542 8.29 -15.71 35.04
CA LEU A 542 8.17 -14.44 34.34
C LEU A 542 9.47 -13.64 34.48
N LYS A 543 9.82 -12.94 33.41
CA LYS A 543 10.96 -12.03 33.33
C LYS A 543 10.48 -10.60 33.20
N THR A 544 11.17 -9.68 33.86
CA THR A 544 10.84 -8.27 33.75
C THR A 544 11.38 -7.67 32.45
N PHE A 545 10.76 -6.60 31.95
CA PHE A 545 11.29 -5.86 30.78
C PHE A 545 12.74 -5.39 31.00
N GLN A 546 13.08 -5.00 32.23
CA GLN A 546 14.43 -4.55 32.56
C GLN A 546 15.47 -5.67 32.56
N GLU A 547 15.08 -6.91 32.88
CA GLU A 547 15.98 -8.07 32.84
C GLU A 547 16.29 -8.50 31.42
N GLU A 548 15.31 -8.42 30.51
CA GLU A 548 15.39 -8.97 29.16
C GLU A 548 15.86 -7.97 28.11
N PHE A 549 15.62 -6.67 28.33
CA PHE A 549 15.96 -5.64 27.34
C PHE A 549 17.00 -4.67 27.88
N ASN A 550 18.07 -4.50 27.09
CA ASN A 550 19.07 -3.47 27.35
C ASN A 550 18.49 -2.09 27.06
N ARG A 551 18.96 -1.07 27.80
CA ARG A 551 18.62 0.32 27.50
C ARG A 551 19.27 0.75 26.20
N VAL A 552 18.46 1.12 25.22
CA VAL A 552 18.91 1.69 23.94
C VAL A 552 19.14 3.20 24.10
N PRO A 553 20.18 3.77 23.46
CA PRO A 553 20.37 5.22 23.42
C PRO A 553 19.14 5.93 22.84
N MET A 554 18.77 7.06 23.43
CA MET A 554 17.72 7.92 22.87
C MET A 554 18.35 8.99 21.98
N HIS A 555 18.10 8.90 20.67
CA HIS A 555 18.52 9.93 19.73
C HIS A 555 17.44 10.97 19.50
N SER A 556 17.83 12.20 19.16
CA SER A 556 16.92 13.27 18.73
C SER A 556 16.64 13.25 17.22
N ASP A 557 17.48 12.56 16.45
CA ASP A 557 17.37 12.41 15.00
C ASP A 557 17.17 10.93 14.66
N LEU A 558 16.14 10.62 13.85
CA LEU A 558 15.79 9.25 13.48
C LEU A 558 16.90 8.57 12.65
N THR A 559 17.69 9.38 11.95
CA THR A 559 18.82 8.91 11.14
C THR A 559 19.86 8.22 11.99
N ASP A 560 20.03 8.63 13.25
CA ASP A 560 21.00 8.01 14.14
C ASP A 560 20.48 6.65 14.67
N ASP A 561 19.19 6.49 14.91
CA ASP A 561 18.59 5.18 15.20
C ASP A 561 18.69 4.25 13.98
N LEU A 562 18.49 4.78 12.76
CA LEU A 562 18.67 4.02 11.53
C LEU A 562 20.12 3.54 11.38
N LYS A 563 21.11 4.40 11.65
CA LYS A 563 22.53 4.01 11.63
C LYS A 563 22.83 2.90 12.65
N ASP A 564 22.24 2.96 13.84
CA ASP A 564 22.41 1.91 14.85
C ASP A 564 21.85 0.56 14.34
N ALA A 565 20.68 0.56 13.70
CA ALA A 565 20.10 -0.63 13.09
C ALA A 565 20.98 -1.17 11.93
N LEU A 566 21.40 -0.30 11.01
CA LEU A 566 22.30 -0.67 9.90
C LEU A 566 23.62 -1.27 10.43
N GLN A 567 24.17 -0.68 11.51
CA GLN A 567 25.39 -1.15 12.14
C GLN A 567 25.21 -2.52 12.80
N ALA A 568 24.03 -2.82 13.34
CA ALA A 568 23.70 -4.14 13.89
C ALA A 568 23.74 -5.22 12.80
N PHE A 569 23.10 -4.98 11.65
CA PHE A 569 23.12 -5.91 10.52
C PHE A 569 24.51 -6.04 9.88
N HIS A 570 25.26 -4.94 9.77
CA HIS A 570 26.63 -4.99 9.27
C HIS A 570 27.53 -5.90 10.12
N ARG A 571 27.38 -5.90 11.46
CA ARG A 571 28.15 -6.80 12.35
C ARG A 571 27.81 -8.28 12.15
N LEU A 572 26.62 -8.56 11.61
CA LEU A 572 26.15 -9.91 11.31
C LEU A 572 26.47 -10.35 9.87
N ASN A 573 27.09 -9.48 9.06
CA ASN A 573 27.28 -9.66 7.61
C ASN A 573 25.94 -9.91 6.90
N LEU A 574 24.92 -9.14 7.29
CA LEU A 574 23.63 -9.08 6.61
C LEU A 574 23.50 -7.72 5.92
N ASP A 575 23.33 -7.75 4.61
CA ASP A 575 23.16 -6.53 3.81
C ASP A 575 21.75 -5.99 3.96
N VAL A 576 21.62 -4.69 4.20
CA VAL A 576 20.34 -3.99 4.12
C VAL A 576 20.26 -3.35 2.73
N ILE A 577 19.30 -3.82 1.94
CA ILE A 577 19.07 -3.36 0.57
C ILE A 577 17.77 -2.58 0.54
N VAL A 578 17.77 -1.40 -0.07
CA VAL A 578 16.60 -0.53 -0.17
C VAL A 578 16.24 -0.29 -1.62
N VAL A 579 14.98 -0.52 -1.97
CA VAL A 579 14.41 -0.09 -3.25
C VAL A 579 13.45 1.06 -2.99
N ASP A 580 13.74 2.23 -3.54
CA ASP A 580 12.80 3.35 -3.54
C ASP A 580 11.60 3.04 -4.45
N GLN A 581 10.42 3.05 -3.85
CA GLN A 581 9.12 2.80 -4.47
C GLN A 581 8.25 4.06 -4.54
N THR A 582 8.78 5.22 -4.14
CA THR A 582 8.02 6.46 -4.02
C THR A 582 7.38 6.85 -5.36
N THR A 583 6.06 6.99 -5.37
CA THR A 583 5.27 7.36 -6.54
C THR A 583 4.99 8.87 -6.59
N PRO A 584 4.66 9.45 -7.75
CA PRO A 584 4.32 10.87 -7.87
C PRO A 584 3.20 11.32 -6.91
N GLU A 585 2.25 10.43 -6.62
CA GLU A 585 1.18 10.69 -5.65
C GLU A 585 1.72 10.99 -4.25
N LEU A 586 2.72 10.24 -3.78
CA LEU A 586 3.36 10.45 -2.48
C LEU A 586 4.29 11.67 -2.49
N GLN A 587 5.05 11.87 -3.59
CA GLN A 587 5.99 12.99 -3.73
C GLN A 587 5.32 14.34 -3.55
N ARG A 588 4.06 14.47 -3.99
CA ARG A 588 3.25 15.70 -3.83
C ARG A 588 3.19 16.18 -2.38
N ASN A 589 3.19 15.24 -1.44
CA ASN A 589 3.04 15.50 -0.01
C ASN A 589 4.31 15.17 0.78
N GLU A 590 5.46 15.05 0.10
CA GLU A 590 6.77 14.73 0.72
C GLU A 590 6.70 13.46 1.59
N LEU A 591 6.01 12.45 1.07
CA LEU A 591 6.00 11.10 1.64
C LEU A 591 6.91 10.20 0.83
N TYR A 592 7.53 9.24 1.50
CA TYR A 592 8.49 8.31 0.92
C TYR A 592 8.02 6.89 1.16
N CYS A 593 8.14 6.03 0.16
CA CYS A 593 7.84 4.61 0.28
C CYS A 593 9.02 3.79 -0.22
N VAL A 594 9.41 2.78 0.55
CA VAL A 594 10.51 1.88 0.19
C VAL A 594 10.12 0.43 0.38
N LYS A 595 10.83 -0.47 -0.29
CA LYS A 595 10.95 -1.88 0.11
C LYS A 595 12.35 -2.12 0.64
N VAL A 596 12.43 -2.61 1.87
CA VAL A 596 13.66 -3.09 2.50
C VAL A 596 13.77 -4.60 2.29
N LEU A 597 14.93 -5.05 1.84
CA LEU A 597 15.29 -6.46 1.73
C LEU A 597 16.55 -6.69 2.56
N ILE A 598 16.53 -7.72 3.40
CA ILE A 598 17.70 -8.16 4.15
C ILE A 598 17.96 -9.63 3.80
N PRO A 599 18.68 -9.91 2.70
CA PRO A 599 18.93 -11.28 2.25
C PRO A 599 19.55 -12.12 3.37
N GLY A 600 19.03 -13.33 3.54
CA GLY A 600 19.33 -14.19 4.66
C GLY A 600 18.22 -14.23 5.71
N MET A 601 17.43 -13.15 5.90
CA MET A 601 16.28 -13.13 6.81
C MET A 601 15.10 -13.96 6.28
N LEU A 602 14.27 -14.46 7.20
CA LEU A 602 13.15 -15.33 6.86
C LEU A 602 12.03 -14.54 6.16
N PRO A 603 11.58 -14.97 4.96
CA PRO A 603 10.51 -14.30 4.24
C PRO A 603 9.14 -14.70 4.79
N MET A 604 8.23 -13.74 4.90
CA MET A 604 6.83 -14.01 5.20
C MET A 604 6.13 -14.63 3.98
N THR A 605 5.49 -15.78 4.17
CA THR A 605 4.80 -16.52 3.11
C THR A 605 3.45 -17.03 3.60
N PHE A 606 2.40 -16.92 2.79
CA PHE A 606 1.08 -17.41 3.15
C PHE A 606 0.75 -18.67 2.36
N GLY A 607 0.29 -19.70 3.07
CA GLY A 607 0.09 -21.04 2.57
C GLY A 607 1.28 -21.96 2.86
N GLN A 608 1.00 -23.12 3.45
CA GLN A 608 2.04 -24.07 3.86
C GLN A 608 2.92 -24.52 2.71
N HIS A 609 2.30 -24.71 1.55
CA HIS A 609 2.96 -25.10 0.31
C HIS A 609 3.95 -24.04 -0.21
N LEU A 610 3.86 -22.79 0.27
CA LEU A 610 4.74 -21.67 -0.09
C LEU A 610 5.84 -21.40 0.96
N THR A 611 6.00 -22.25 1.97
CA THR A 611 7.13 -22.14 2.92
C THR A 611 8.46 -22.16 2.17
N ARG A 612 9.33 -21.18 2.44
CA ARG A 612 10.58 -20.95 1.70
C ARG A 612 11.78 -20.75 2.64
N VAL A 613 12.35 -21.85 3.12
CA VAL A 613 13.48 -21.85 4.07
C VAL A 613 14.78 -22.44 3.49
N ILE A 614 14.77 -22.96 2.26
CA ILE A 614 15.96 -23.56 1.66
C ILE A 614 16.97 -22.49 1.31
N GLY A 615 18.22 -22.67 1.71
CA GLY A 615 19.29 -21.69 1.52
C GLY A 615 19.36 -20.60 2.60
N LEU A 616 18.47 -20.64 3.60
CA LEU A 616 18.46 -19.71 4.73
C LEU A 616 19.05 -20.37 5.98
N ASP A 617 20.37 -20.34 6.10
CA ASP A 617 21.09 -20.96 7.21
C ASP A 617 20.71 -20.42 8.60
N ARG A 618 20.15 -19.21 8.68
CA ARG A 618 19.86 -18.55 9.96
C ARG A 618 18.87 -19.35 10.81
N VAL A 619 17.85 -19.95 10.20
CA VAL A 619 16.84 -20.75 10.91
C VAL A 619 17.47 -21.98 11.58
N LEU A 620 18.62 -22.43 11.08
CA LEU A 620 19.36 -23.56 11.62
C LEU A 620 20.42 -23.12 12.66
N LYS A 621 21.10 -22.00 12.41
CA LYS A 621 22.28 -21.58 13.19
C LYS A 621 21.97 -20.63 14.33
N VAL A 622 21.05 -19.68 14.15
CA VAL A 622 20.71 -18.66 15.16
C VAL A 622 20.20 -19.27 16.47
N PRO A 623 19.35 -20.32 16.47
CA PRO A 623 18.94 -20.98 17.71
C PRO A 623 20.13 -21.45 18.58
N ALA A 624 21.20 -21.94 17.95
CA ALA A 624 22.40 -22.37 18.65
C ALA A 624 23.26 -21.18 19.10
N LEU A 625 23.35 -20.13 18.27
CA LEU A 625 24.06 -18.89 18.59
C LEU A 625 23.49 -18.19 19.83
N LEU A 626 22.16 -18.19 19.96
CA LEU A 626 21.44 -17.62 21.11
C LEU A 626 21.37 -18.56 22.31
N GLY A 627 21.86 -19.80 22.18
CA GLY A 627 21.93 -20.76 23.28
C GLY A 627 20.63 -21.52 23.57
N TYR A 628 19.61 -21.43 22.71
CA TYR A 628 18.38 -22.24 22.83
C TYR A 628 18.65 -23.73 22.59
N VAL A 629 19.59 -24.05 21.70
CA VAL A 629 20.03 -25.42 21.41
C VAL A 629 21.56 -25.51 21.43
N LYS A 630 22.11 -26.71 21.66
CA LYS A 630 23.57 -26.92 21.79
C LYS A 630 24.33 -26.91 20.47
N GLN A 631 23.65 -27.22 19.38
CA GLN A 631 24.22 -27.37 18.03
C GLN A 631 23.20 -26.84 17.01
N PRO A 632 23.64 -26.38 15.83
CA PRO A 632 22.72 -25.97 14.77
C PRO A 632 21.70 -27.06 14.44
N LEU A 633 20.46 -26.65 14.16
CA LEU A 633 19.39 -27.57 13.79
C LEU A 633 19.62 -28.16 12.40
N LEU A 634 18.99 -29.29 12.13
CA LEU A 634 18.82 -29.88 10.81
C LEU A 634 17.45 -29.48 10.25
N LEU A 635 17.31 -29.44 8.91
CA LEU A 635 16.05 -29.09 8.26
C LEU A 635 14.86 -29.96 8.70
N ASN A 636 15.08 -31.24 9.00
CA ASN A 636 14.05 -32.16 9.47
C ASN A 636 13.68 -32.00 10.96
N GLN A 637 14.37 -31.12 11.68
CA GLN A 637 14.05 -30.74 13.06
C GLN A 637 13.25 -29.44 13.12
N LEU A 638 13.04 -28.77 11.99
CA LEU A 638 12.18 -27.59 11.94
C LEU A 638 10.72 -27.97 12.11
N ASN A 639 9.94 -27.10 12.74
CA ASN A 639 8.51 -27.26 12.91
C ASN A 639 7.84 -27.40 11.52
N PRO A 640 7.19 -28.54 11.23
CA PRO A 640 6.61 -28.80 9.92
C PRO A 640 5.23 -28.17 9.75
N HIS A 641 4.67 -27.54 10.78
CA HIS A 641 3.33 -27.00 10.77
C HIS A 641 3.27 -25.55 10.25
N PRO A 642 2.12 -25.11 9.71
CA PRO A 642 1.94 -23.74 9.24
C PRO A 642 2.03 -22.76 10.41
N HIS A 643 2.70 -21.61 10.26
CA HIS A 643 2.80 -20.62 11.33
C HIS A 643 1.44 -20.02 11.71
N PRO A 644 1.28 -19.45 12.92
CA PRO A 644 0.00 -18.94 13.40
C PRO A 644 -0.33 -17.48 13.02
N PHE A 645 0.55 -16.82 12.26
CA PHE A 645 0.40 -15.39 11.93
C PHE A 645 -0.38 -15.12 10.65
N PRO A 646 -1.20 -14.04 10.62
CA PRO A 646 -1.75 -13.45 9.41
C PRO A 646 -0.72 -12.60 8.65
#